data_AF-A0A7S1ZRQ7-F1
#
_entry.id   AF-A0A7S1ZRQ7-F1
#
_cell.length_a   1.000
_cell.length_b   1.000
_cell.length_c   1.000
_cell.angle_alpha   90.00
_cell.angle_beta   90.00
_cell.angle_gamma   90.00
#
_symmetry.space_group_name_H-M   'P 1'
#
loop_
_entity.id
_entity.type
_entity.pdbx_description
1 polymer ?
#
loop_
_entity_poly.entity_id
_entity_poly.type
_entity_poly.pdbx_seq_one_letter_code
_entity_poly.pdbx_strand_id
1 'polypeptide(L)'
;MSATLNADTFSEYFNGCPTVSIPGRAHPVTEYRLEHVLEVTGYKIDEGSEYAKKKNNKKGPNNQALTQPLSKSALKKLYPKCSPSTINSLAVVDEEIINYELMAKLLEYITAEHDEGAILVFLPGMQEITKLIEELYKKEFFTDSSKVRIYPLHSSLSTAEQTAVFDVPPEGVRKIVVSTNIAETSITIEDVVFVVDAGRVKENRQDEVNEMPTLVECWVSRASAKQRRGRAGRVRPGVSYHMYSTETFNHVLDEYQLPEMLRVGLEDLVLQVLLLDLGEPSVFLTKAVNPPTALAIRNSLKRLEGLGAVECEWDDEGHLYAKNQGGSMIGTSSCETLTVASGLTALGFHLATLPVDPRAGKMMIYGALFGCIDPALTIAASMSARNPFMSPFDKRDAADAAKREFSSESSDHLTTLNAFNQWKELRKKGDRSVHSFIRDSFLSRLTLFQMEDLRKQFADLLKNIGFLPKSFRIDRTDVAANANSKNLQLVKAILCAGLYPNIIVAPKSLITGGSDKTVGECAFNSQKGDVYLHPCTISFNEKKLGSRYCCYHEIVKTSKVYVRDCTTVSEFALLLFGGNLKVFHTHGVVAVDDWLKFRIAAKPATLVKHLRAQMESMLLKKIVSPDDDVTASSEGMALIQAVSALLEKEVREVPDRSAAEIVKPWTGQSVDGGNRGGHSREGKDSRFSQTGGRGGRGGRGGFQGRGGRGSFQGR
;
A
#
# COMPACT_ATOMS: atom_id res chain seq x y z
N MET A 1 -27.68 7.50 -15.16
CA MET A 1 -27.07 7.63 -16.51
C MET A 1 -25.80 6.77 -16.53
N SER A 2 -25.58 5.98 -17.59
CA SER A 2 -24.40 5.12 -17.75
C SER A 2 -23.81 5.32 -19.15
N ALA A 3 -22.49 5.47 -19.27
CA ALA A 3 -21.81 5.63 -20.55
C ALA A 3 -21.40 4.28 -21.18
N THR A 4 -21.15 3.27 -20.34
CA THR A 4 -20.59 1.98 -20.78
C THR A 4 -21.19 0.76 -20.08
N LEU A 5 -21.82 0.89 -18.91
CA LEU A 5 -22.43 -0.24 -18.19
C LEU A 5 -23.79 -0.62 -18.77
N ASN A 6 -24.12 -1.91 -18.64
CA ASN A 6 -25.40 -2.49 -19.00
C ASN A 6 -26.56 -1.80 -18.24
N ALA A 7 -27.42 -1.08 -18.97
CA ALA A 7 -28.57 -0.38 -18.40
C ALA A 7 -29.61 -1.35 -17.82
N ASP A 8 -29.69 -2.58 -18.35
CA ASP A 8 -30.66 -3.58 -17.93
C ASP A 8 -30.37 -4.07 -16.51
N THR A 9 -29.11 -4.22 -16.13
CA THR A 9 -28.71 -4.58 -14.76
C THR A 9 -29.23 -3.58 -13.73
N PHE A 10 -29.15 -2.28 -14.04
CA PHE A 10 -29.69 -1.24 -13.15
C PHE A 10 -31.21 -1.19 -13.20
N SER A 11 -31.82 -1.39 -14.38
CA SER A 11 -33.27 -1.48 -14.51
C SER A 11 -33.83 -2.58 -13.62
N GLU A 12 -33.27 -3.79 -13.70
CA GLU A 12 -33.67 -4.95 -12.90
C GLU A 12 -33.51 -4.70 -11.40
N TYR A 13 -32.36 -4.13 -10.99
CA TYR A 13 -32.12 -3.75 -9.60
C TYR A 13 -33.16 -2.74 -9.06
N PHE A 14 -33.63 -1.83 -9.90
CA PHE A 14 -34.70 -0.87 -9.59
C PHE A 14 -36.09 -1.36 -10.02
N ASN A 15 -36.34 -2.67 -9.95
CA ASN A 15 -37.63 -3.31 -10.24
C ASN A 15 -38.17 -3.07 -11.66
N GLY A 16 -37.29 -3.14 -12.66
CA GLY A 16 -37.64 -3.01 -14.07
C GLY A 16 -37.94 -1.58 -14.51
N CYS A 17 -37.22 -0.58 -13.97
CA CYS A 17 -37.48 0.82 -14.31
C CYS A 17 -37.15 1.11 -15.81
N PRO A 18 -37.88 2.03 -16.48
CA PRO A 18 -37.66 2.30 -17.91
C PRO A 18 -36.23 2.78 -18.23
N THR A 19 -35.71 2.34 -19.38
CA THR A 19 -34.39 2.74 -19.88
C THR A 19 -34.50 3.59 -21.15
N VAL A 20 -33.57 4.54 -21.32
CA VAL A 20 -33.48 5.39 -22.51
C VAL A 20 -32.01 5.45 -22.95
N SER A 21 -31.77 5.20 -24.24
CA SER A 21 -30.43 5.23 -24.84
C SER A 21 -30.22 6.51 -25.65
N ILE A 22 -29.08 7.18 -25.43
CA ILE A 22 -28.67 8.38 -26.19
C ILE A 22 -27.50 7.99 -27.10
N PRO A 23 -27.63 8.09 -28.43
CA PRO A 23 -26.55 7.76 -29.35
C PRO A 23 -25.38 8.75 -29.23
N GLY A 24 -24.15 8.24 -29.22
CA GLY A 24 -22.92 9.04 -29.13
C GLY A 24 -22.56 9.76 -30.45
N ARG A 25 -21.81 10.87 -30.35
CA ARG A 25 -21.33 11.69 -31.47
C ARG A 25 -19.80 11.60 -31.68
N ALA A 26 -19.23 10.39 -31.70
CA ALA A 26 -17.81 10.20 -31.99
C ALA A 26 -17.57 9.95 -33.49
N HIS A 27 -16.41 10.37 -34.00
CA HIS A 27 -15.98 9.99 -35.34
C HIS A 27 -15.70 8.48 -35.42
N PRO A 28 -15.85 7.85 -36.60
CA PRO A 28 -15.58 6.42 -36.75
C PRO A 28 -14.12 6.09 -36.43
N VAL A 29 -13.89 4.98 -35.73
CA VAL A 29 -12.55 4.46 -35.43
C VAL A 29 -12.43 3.05 -35.98
N THR A 30 -11.45 2.84 -36.85
CA THR A 30 -11.13 1.51 -37.39
C THR A 30 -10.33 0.72 -36.37
N GLU A 31 -10.67 -0.55 -36.14
CA GLU A 31 -10.00 -1.39 -35.16
C GLU A 31 -9.22 -2.53 -35.82
N TYR A 32 -7.99 -2.72 -35.36
CA TYR A 32 -7.12 -3.80 -35.78
C TYR A 32 -6.62 -4.58 -34.56
N ARG A 33 -6.53 -5.90 -34.71
CA ARG A 33 -6.09 -6.84 -33.66
C ARG A 33 -4.75 -7.46 -34.01
N LEU A 34 -4.20 -8.26 -33.10
CA LEU A 34 -2.85 -8.82 -33.22
C LEU A 34 -2.60 -9.52 -34.56
N GLU A 35 -3.57 -10.25 -35.09
CA GLU A 35 -3.46 -10.91 -36.40
C GLU A 35 -3.21 -9.93 -37.55
N HIS A 36 -3.77 -8.72 -37.49
CA HIS A 36 -3.53 -7.68 -38.47
C HIS A 36 -2.20 -6.98 -38.22
N VAL A 37 -1.87 -6.69 -36.96
CA VAL A 37 -0.59 -6.09 -36.56
C VAL A 37 0.60 -6.92 -37.04
N LEU A 38 0.56 -8.24 -36.85
CA LEU A 38 1.59 -9.16 -37.34
C LEU A 38 1.67 -9.17 -38.87
N GLU A 39 0.53 -9.11 -39.55
CA GLU A 39 0.47 -9.09 -41.01
C GLU A 39 1.09 -7.82 -41.60
N VAL A 40 0.71 -6.63 -41.11
CA VAL A 40 1.20 -5.35 -41.67
C VAL A 40 2.66 -5.07 -41.32
N THR A 41 3.12 -5.52 -40.15
CA THR A 41 4.53 -5.33 -39.74
C THR A 41 5.46 -6.41 -40.29
N GLY A 42 4.91 -7.54 -40.77
CA GLY A 42 5.67 -8.71 -41.19
C GLY A 42 6.55 -9.33 -40.07
N TYR A 43 6.31 -8.97 -38.81
CA TYR A 43 7.08 -9.46 -37.67
C TYR A 43 6.79 -10.94 -37.42
N LYS A 44 7.83 -11.70 -37.09
CA LYS A 44 7.76 -13.15 -36.90
C LYS A 44 8.11 -13.51 -35.48
N ILE A 45 7.30 -14.39 -34.89
CA ILE A 45 7.54 -14.94 -33.56
C ILE A 45 7.85 -16.43 -33.73
N ASP A 46 9.08 -16.80 -33.37
CA ASP A 46 9.56 -18.17 -33.49
C ASP A 46 9.32 -18.97 -32.20
N GLU A 47 9.18 -20.29 -32.33
CA GLU A 47 9.11 -21.20 -31.18
C GLU A 47 10.36 -21.07 -30.31
N GLY A 48 10.16 -20.88 -29.00
CA GLY A 48 11.26 -20.75 -28.04
C GLY A 48 11.81 -19.33 -27.87
N SER A 49 11.31 -18.35 -28.65
CA SER A 49 11.54 -16.93 -28.33
C SER A 49 10.93 -16.54 -26.98
N GLU A 50 11.36 -15.42 -26.41
CA GLU A 50 10.83 -14.93 -25.13
C GLU A 50 9.34 -14.54 -25.19
N TYR A 51 8.83 -14.27 -26.39
CA TYR A 51 7.44 -13.91 -26.68
C TYR A 51 6.58 -15.11 -27.11
N ALA A 52 7.13 -16.33 -27.04
CA ALA A 52 6.41 -17.56 -27.37
C ALA A 52 6.00 -18.33 -26.09
N LYS A 53 4.84 -18.98 -26.15
CA LYS A 53 4.30 -19.82 -25.06
C LYS A 53 5.30 -20.92 -24.70
N LYS A 54 5.69 -20.98 -23.43
CA LYS A 54 6.58 -22.04 -22.91
C LYS A 54 5.83 -23.37 -22.83
N LYS A 55 6.42 -24.44 -23.38
CA LYS A 55 5.82 -25.80 -23.43
C LYS A 55 5.53 -26.46 -22.06
N ASN A 56 5.80 -25.81 -20.93
CA ASN A 56 5.89 -26.47 -19.61
C ASN A 56 5.39 -25.68 -18.38
N ASN A 57 4.33 -24.86 -18.48
CA ASN A 57 3.76 -24.25 -17.27
C ASN A 57 2.78 -25.20 -16.56
N LYS A 58 3.25 -25.75 -15.42
CA LYS A 58 2.39 -26.26 -14.35
C LYS A 58 1.38 -25.17 -13.97
N LYS A 59 0.11 -25.56 -13.90
CA LYS A 59 -1.06 -24.73 -13.56
C LYS A 59 -0.78 -23.88 -12.31
N GLY A 60 -0.82 -22.55 -12.47
CA GLY A 60 -1.01 -21.64 -11.34
C GLY A 60 -2.45 -21.77 -10.79
N PRO A 61 -2.68 -21.54 -9.50
CA PRO A 61 -3.94 -21.92 -8.85
C PRO A 61 -5.18 -21.08 -9.19
N ASN A 62 -5.09 -20.03 -10.04
CA ASN A 62 -6.21 -19.08 -10.23
C ASN A 62 -6.57 -18.69 -11.67
N ASN A 63 -6.07 -19.35 -12.72
CA ASN A 63 -6.54 -19.03 -14.09
C ASN A 63 -7.74 -19.91 -14.47
N GLN A 64 -8.93 -19.28 -14.47
CA GLN A 64 -10.12 -19.78 -15.15
C GLN A 64 -9.76 -20.09 -16.62
N ALA A 65 -10.02 -21.34 -17.01
CA ALA A 65 -10.02 -21.87 -18.38
C ALA A 65 -9.26 -21.07 -19.46
N LEU A 66 -7.92 -21.08 -19.43
CA LEU A 66 -7.14 -20.69 -20.61
C LEU A 66 -7.51 -21.65 -21.76
N THR A 67 -8.20 -21.12 -22.76
CA THR A 67 -8.52 -21.75 -24.04
C THR A 67 -7.33 -22.55 -24.53
N GLN A 68 -7.52 -23.84 -24.85
CA GLN A 68 -6.47 -24.66 -25.43
C GLN A 68 -5.88 -23.94 -26.67
N PRO A 69 -4.55 -23.96 -26.87
CA PRO A 69 -3.95 -23.29 -28.02
C PRO A 69 -4.59 -23.79 -29.32
N LEU A 70 -5.15 -22.88 -30.11
CA LEU A 70 -5.74 -23.22 -31.39
C LEU A 70 -4.65 -23.79 -32.32
N SER A 71 -4.99 -24.87 -33.02
CA SER A 71 -4.07 -25.45 -34.01
C SER A 71 -3.86 -24.49 -35.18
N LYS A 72 -2.73 -24.61 -35.88
CA LYS A 72 -2.43 -23.80 -37.09
C LYS A 72 -3.54 -23.92 -38.15
N SER A 73 -4.15 -25.10 -38.28
CA SER A 73 -5.25 -25.32 -39.21
C SER A 73 -6.54 -24.63 -38.78
N ALA A 74 -6.83 -24.55 -37.47
CA ALA A 74 -7.94 -23.77 -36.94
C ALA A 74 -7.72 -22.26 -37.14
N LEU A 75 -6.52 -21.76 -36.83
CA LEU A 75 -6.15 -20.36 -37.04
C LEU A 75 -6.23 -19.97 -38.52
N LYS A 76 -5.80 -20.83 -39.44
CA LYS A 76 -5.92 -20.55 -40.89
C LYS A 76 -7.37 -20.50 -41.36
N LYS A 77 -8.29 -21.24 -40.72
CA LYS A 77 -9.73 -21.16 -41.00
C LYS A 77 -10.35 -19.86 -40.47
N LEU A 78 -9.94 -19.43 -39.27
CA LEU A 78 -10.42 -18.19 -38.66
C LEU A 78 -9.90 -16.95 -39.39
N TYR A 79 -8.63 -16.98 -39.82
CA TYR A 79 -7.94 -15.87 -40.45
C TYR A 79 -7.43 -16.25 -41.85
N PRO A 80 -8.33 -16.52 -42.82
CA PRO A 80 -7.96 -17.03 -44.13
C PRO A 80 -7.07 -16.06 -44.92
N LYS A 81 -7.26 -14.74 -44.69
CA LYS A 81 -6.52 -13.66 -45.34
C LYS A 81 -5.08 -13.47 -44.82
N CYS A 82 -4.76 -13.98 -43.62
CA CYS A 82 -3.43 -13.84 -43.06
C CYS A 82 -2.42 -14.77 -43.74
N SER A 83 -1.20 -14.28 -43.89
CA SER A 83 -0.08 -15.04 -44.46
C SER A 83 0.26 -16.27 -43.59
N PRO A 84 0.91 -17.31 -44.16
CA PRO A 84 1.39 -18.45 -43.38
C PRO A 84 2.33 -18.04 -42.24
N SER A 85 3.11 -16.96 -42.42
CA SER A 85 4.03 -16.42 -41.41
C SER A 85 3.27 -15.87 -40.19
N THR A 86 2.20 -15.11 -40.44
CA THR A 86 1.32 -14.58 -39.40
C THR A 86 0.62 -15.69 -38.64
N ILE A 87 0.10 -16.70 -39.34
CA ILE A 87 -0.54 -17.87 -38.70
C ILE A 87 0.46 -18.65 -37.83
N ASN A 88 1.70 -18.82 -38.29
CA ASN A 88 2.74 -19.46 -37.50
C ASN A 88 3.05 -18.68 -36.22
N SER A 89 3.15 -17.36 -36.30
CA SER A 89 3.40 -16.48 -35.15
C SER A 89 2.23 -16.49 -34.16
N LEU A 90 0.98 -16.38 -34.65
CA LEU A 90 -0.24 -16.47 -33.82
C LEU A 90 -0.38 -17.81 -33.10
N ALA A 91 0.12 -18.90 -33.69
CA ALA A 91 0.03 -20.22 -33.08
C ALA A 91 0.94 -20.36 -31.84
N VAL A 92 1.99 -19.55 -31.73
CA VAL A 92 3.02 -19.69 -30.69
C VAL A 92 3.09 -18.50 -29.75
N VAL A 93 2.58 -17.33 -30.14
CA VAL A 93 2.65 -16.09 -29.36
C VAL A 93 2.04 -16.26 -27.96
N ASP A 94 2.75 -15.77 -26.97
CA ASP A 94 2.25 -15.57 -25.61
C ASP A 94 1.76 -14.12 -25.47
N GLU A 95 0.44 -13.94 -25.59
CA GLU A 95 -0.18 -12.62 -25.51
C GLU A 95 -0.13 -12.04 -24.09
N GLU A 96 0.20 -12.82 -23.04
CA GLU A 96 0.38 -12.30 -21.68
C GLU A 96 1.68 -11.49 -21.52
N ILE A 97 2.63 -11.64 -22.45
CA ILE A 97 3.92 -10.95 -22.44
C ILE A 97 3.88 -9.81 -23.47
N ILE A 98 4.12 -8.57 -23.02
CA ILE A 98 4.17 -7.41 -23.91
C ILE A 98 5.39 -7.52 -24.83
N ASN A 99 5.16 -7.59 -26.14
CA ASN A 99 6.21 -7.61 -27.15
C ASN A 99 6.59 -6.19 -27.59
N TYR A 100 7.64 -5.63 -26.97
CA TYR A 100 8.12 -4.27 -27.24
C TYR A 100 8.68 -4.10 -28.66
N GLU A 101 9.33 -5.13 -29.20
CA GLU A 101 9.89 -5.11 -30.56
C GLU A 101 8.79 -4.99 -31.62
N LEU A 102 7.70 -5.76 -31.45
CA LEU A 102 6.52 -5.71 -32.31
C LEU A 102 5.84 -4.34 -32.20
N MET A 103 5.68 -3.81 -30.98
CA MET A 103 5.13 -2.46 -30.79
C MET A 103 6.01 -1.39 -31.46
N ALA A 104 7.33 -1.48 -31.34
CA ALA A 104 8.25 -0.55 -32.01
C ALA A 104 8.20 -0.66 -33.54
N LYS A 105 7.97 -1.85 -34.11
CA LYS A 105 7.70 -2.01 -35.55
C LYS A 105 6.33 -1.45 -35.96
N LEU A 106 5.31 -1.65 -35.15
CA LEU A 106 3.99 -1.10 -35.41
C LEU A 106 4.00 0.44 -35.40
N LEU A 107 4.69 1.06 -34.44
CA LEU A 107 4.83 2.51 -34.37
C LEU A 107 5.60 3.09 -35.56
N GLU A 108 6.59 2.35 -36.07
CA GLU A 108 7.33 2.71 -37.29
C GLU A 108 6.41 2.64 -38.51
N TYR A 109 5.66 1.55 -38.66
CA TYR A 109 4.65 1.38 -39.70
C TYR A 109 3.60 2.51 -39.68
N ILE A 110 3.02 2.81 -38.52
CA ILE A 110 2.02 3.89 -38.38
C ILE A 110 2.62 5.23 -38.80
N THR A 111 3.88 5.49 -38.41
CA THR A 111 4.50 6.78 -38.72
C THR A 111 4.84 6.92 -40.21
N ALA A 112 5.18 5.81 -40.89
CA ALA A 112 5.58 5.80 -42.29
C ALA A 112 4.39 5.75 -43.27
N GLU A 113 3.36 4.96 -42.96
CA GLU A 113 2.29 4.61 -43.92
C GLU A 113 0.98 5.38 -43.70
N HIS A 114 0.84 6.12 -42.61
CA HIS A 114 -0.37 6.88 -42.30
C HIS A 114 -0.16 8.39 -42.26
N ASP A 115 -1.23 9.13 -42.58
CA ASP A 115 -1.33 10.58 -42.49
C ASP A 115 -1.04 11.10 -41.07
N GLU A 116 -1.01 12.43 -40.90
CA GLU A 116 -0.70 13.13 -39.64
C GLU A 116 -1.53 12.67 -38.42
N GLY A 117 -1.16 13.15 -37.23
CA GLY A 117 -1.88 12.87 -35.98
C GLY A 117 -1.03 12.12 -34.96
N ALA A 118 -1.28 12.40 -33.69
CA ALA A 118 -0.52 11.82 -32.60
C ALA A 118 -0.89 10.35 -32.38
N ILE A 119 0.10 9.59 -31.90
CA ILE A 119 -0.05 8.20 -31.48
C ILE A 119 -0.11 8.15 -29.96
N LEU A 120 -1.15 7.55 -29.41
CA LEU A 120 -1.29 7.28 -27.98
C LEU A 120 -1.14 5.78 -27.71
N VAL A 121 -0.13 5.41 -26.93
CA VAL A 121 0.17 4.03 -26.56
C VAL A 121 -0.26 3.78 -25.12
N PHE A 122 -1.01 2.70 -24.87
CA PHE A 122 -1.39 2.26 -23.52
C PHE A 122 -0.54 1.07 -23.06
N LEU A 123 0.13 1.24 -21.91
CA LEU A 123 0.96 0.24 -21.22
C LEU A 123 0.56 0.15 -19.74
N PRO A 124 0.84 -0.96 -19.03
CA PRO A 124 0.32 -1.17 -17.68
C PRO A 124 1.02 -0.32 -16.60
N GLY A 125 2.27 0.11 -16.80
CA GLY A 125 3.02 0.85 -15.79
C GLY A 125 4.32 1.47 -16.30
N MET A 126 5.01 2.18 -15.40
CA MET A 126 6.22 2.94 -15.76
C MET A 126 7.36 2.07 -16.28
N GLN A 127 7.56 0.87 -15.72
CA GLN A 127 8.61 -0.04 -16.19
C GLN A 127 8.40 -0.42 -17.65
N GLU A 128 7.14 -0.65 -18.05
CA GLU A 128 6.79 -1.02 -19.41
C GLU A 128 6.91 0.18 -20.35
N ILE A 129 6.51 1.38 -19.90
CA ILE A 129 6.74 2.65 -20.63
C ILE A 129 8.21 2.82 -20.95
N THR A 130 9.10 2.68 -19.96
CA THR A 130 10.54 2.83 -20.15
C THR A 130 11.08 1.80 -21.14
N LYS A 131 10.72 0.52 -21.00
CA LYS A 131 11.17 -0.53 -21.92
C LYS A 131 10.77 -0.27 -23.36
N LEU A 132 9.54 0.19 -23.62
CA LEU A 132 9.13 0.53 -24.97
C LEU A 132 9.93 1.72 -25.53
N ILE A 133 10.16 2.75 -24.74
CA ILE A 133 10.94 3.92 -25.17
C ILE A 133 12.39 3.54 -25.48
N GLU A 134 13.02 2.71 -24.63
CA GLU A 134 14.35 2.15 -24.89
C GLU A 134 14.37 1.35 -26.20
N GLU A 135 13.35 0.53 -26.46
CA GLU A 135 13.22 -0.24 -27.70
C GLU A 135 13.06 0.68 -28.92
N LEU A 136 12.28 1.76 -28.81
CA LEU A 136 12.12 2.75 -29.88
C LEU A 136 13.46 3.41 -30.23
N TYR A 137 14.24 3.84 -29.22
CA TYR A 137 15.52 4.49 -29.46
C TYR A 137 16.62 3.61 -30.05
N LYS A 138 16.43 2.28 -30.14
CA LYS A 138 17.32 1.40 -30.91
C LYS A 138 17.24 1.67 -32.41
N LYS A 139 16.19 2.33 -32.90
CA LYS A 139 16.01 2.69 -34.32
C LYS A 139 16.31 4.17 -34.53
N GLU A 140 17.13 4.49 -35.53
CA GLU A 140 17.55 5.86 -35.85
C GLU A 140 16.37 6.80 -36.13
N PHE A 141 15.27 6.28 -36.67
CA PHE A 141 14.08 7.09 -36.95
C PHE A 141 13.48 7.74 -35.69
N PHE A 142 13.52 7.05 -34.55
CA PHE A 142 12.92 7.52 -33.29
C PHE A 142 13.87 8.37 -32.45
N THR A 143 15.17 8.40 -32.77
CA THR A 143 16.14 9.30 -32.11
C THR A 143 16.17 10.69 -32.77
N ASP A 144 15.64 10.82 -33.99
CA ASP A 144 15.56 12.07 -34.73
C ASP A 144 14.40 12.96 -34.25
N SER A 145 14.72 13.90 -33.35
CA SER A 145 13.76 14.87 -32.80
C SER A 145 13.12 15.80 -33.85
N SER A 146 13.68 15.85 -35.07
CA SER A 146 13.09 16.58 -36.20
C SER A 146 12.00 15.78 -36.93
N LYS A 147 11.82 14.50 -36.59
CA LYS A 147 10.79 13.61 -37.17
C LYS A 147 9.80 13.12 -36.14
N VAL A 148 10.25 12.81 -34.92
CA VAL A 148 9.41 12.25 -33.86
C VAL A 148 9.71 12.89 -32.51
N ARG A 149 8.66 13.09 -31.70
CA ARG A 149 8.78 13.43 -30.28
C ARG A 149 8.03 12.42 -29.44
N ILE A 150 8.75 11.77 -28.52
CA ILE A 150 8.22 10.72 -27.65
C ILE A 150 8.05 11.29 -26.24
N TYR A 151 6.86 11.16 -25.68
CA TYR A 151 6.50 11.66 -24.36
C TYR A 151 6.05 10.51 -23.45
N PRO A 152 6.77 10.21 -22.35
CA PRO A 152 6.25 9.32 -21.33
C PRO A 152 5.14 10.05 -20.55
N LEU A 153 4.05 9.34 -20.23
CA LEU A 153 2.95 9.87 -19.44
C LEU A 153 2.53 8.88 -18.35
N HIS A 154 3.03 9.11 -17.14
CA HIS A 154 2.76 8.30 -15.95
C HIS A 154 2.47 9.18 -14.74
N SER A 155 1.72 8.63 -13.79
CA SER A 155 1.35 9.27 -12.53
C SER A 155 2.55 9.75 -11.68
N SER A 156 3.67 9.06 -11.74
CA SER A 156 4.87 9.42 -10.96
C SER A 156 5.70 10.55 -11.56
N LEU A 157 5.41 10.99 -12.79
CA LEU A 157 6.17 12.05 -13.46
C LEU A 157 5.86 13.41 -12.82
N SER A 158 6.80 14.35 -12.96
CA SER A 158 6.56 15.74 -12.57
C SER A 158 5.45 16.35 -13.42
N THR A 159 4.86 17.45 -12.95
CA THR A 159 3.78 18.13 -13.68
C THR A 159 4.23 18.65 -15.01
N ALA A 160 5.43 19.24 -15.08
CA ALA A 160 5.97 19.77 -16.30
C ALA A 160 6.06 18.67 -17.38
N GLU A 161 6.50 17.48 -16.99
CA GLU A 161 6.56 16.31 -17.87
C GLU A 161 5.15 15.81 -18.25
N GLN A 162 4.20 15.77 -17.32
CA GLN A 162 2.81 15.37 -17.62
C GLN A 162 2.11 16.37 -18.56
N THR A 163 2.38 17.67 -18.43
CA THR A 163 1.78 18.72 -19.28
C THR A 163 2.45 18.83 -20.64
N ALA A 164 3.70 18.38 -20.80
CA ALA A 164 4.42 18.43 -22.08
C ALA A 164 3.71 17.65 -23.20
N VAL A 165 2.83 16.70 -22.87
CA VAL A 165 2.03 15.95 -23.86
C VAL A 165 1.02 16.82 -24.63
N PHE A 166 0.64 17.98 -24.07
CA PHE A 166 -0.28 18.92 -24.70
C PHE A 166 0.40 19.83 -25.72
N ASP A 167 1.74 19.88 -25.74
CA ASP A 167 2.46 20.71 -26.69
C ASP A 167 2.22 20.22 -28.12
N VAL A 168 1.86 21.12 -29.02
CA VAL A 168 1.67 20.79 -30.44
C VAL A 168 3.05 20.64 -31.09
N PRO A 169 3.36 19.50 -31.74
CA PRO A 169 4.63 19.30 -32.39
C PRO A 169 4.73 20.19 -33.64
N PRO A 170 5.95 20.56 -34.09
CA PRO A 170 6.11 21.25 -35.37
C PRO A 170 5.54 20.46 -36.55
N GLU A 171 5.22 21.14 -37.64
CA GLU A 171 4.73 20.50 -38.87
C GLU A 171 5.72 19.43 -39.36
N GLY A 172 5.20 18.27 -39.77
CA GLY A 172 6.01 17.10 -40.15
C GLY A 172 6.60 16.28 -38.99
N VAL A 173 6.43 16.71 -37.73
CA VAL A 173 6.92 15.97 -36.54
C VAL A 173 5.80 15.14 -35.91
N ARG A 174 5.98 13.82 -35.83
CA ARG A 174 5.03 12.91 -35.19
C ARG A 174 5.14 12.97 -33.68
N LYS A 175 4.03 13.21 -32.98
CA LYS A 175 3.93 13.02 -31.52
C LYS A 175 3.59 11.57 -31.19
N ILE A 176 4.35 10.97 -30.26
CA ILE A 176 4.06 9.66 -29.67
C ILE A 176 3.98 9.83 -28.16
N VAL A 177 2.82 9.55 -27.57
CA VAL A 177 2.61 9.58 -26.13
C VAL A 177 2.49 8.16 -25.62
N VAL A 178 3.37 7.76 -24.70
CA VAL A 178 3.41 6.41 -24.13
C VAL A 178 2.90 6.49 -22.69
N SER A 179 1.70 5.97 -22.43
CA SER A 179 0.94 6.24 -21.21
C SER A 179 0.35 5.00 -20.54
N THR A 180 -0.05 5.15 -19.28
CA THR A 180 -0.95 4.20 -18.60
C THR A 180 -2.42 4.57 -18.80
N ASN A 181 -3.32 3.96 -18.02
CA ASN A 181 -4.74 4.31 -17.96
C ASN A 181 -5.04 5.77 -17.55
N ILE A 182 -4.04 6.58 -17.16
CA ILE A 182 -4.23 8.03 -16.93
C ILE A 182 -4.78 8.75 -18.17
N ALA A 183 -4.40 8.31 -19.37
CA ALA A 183 -4.93 8.85 -20.63
C ALA A 183 -6.30 8.25 -21.04
N GLU A 184 -6.80 7.24 -20.31
CA GLU A 184 -8.07 6.57 -20.59
C GLU A 184 -9.27 7.39 -20.13
N THR A 185 -9.12 8.12 -19.01
CA THR A 185 -10.17 8.99 -18.42
C THR A 185 -9.65 10.37 -18.05
N SER A 186 -8.53 10.46 -17.33
CA SER A 186 -8.11 11.67 -16.60
C SER A 186 -7.51 12.77 -17.48
N ILE A 187 -6.88 12.41 -18.60
CA ILE A 187 -6.22 13.34 -19.52
C ILE A 187 -6.83 13.22 -20.91
N THR A 188 -7.05 14.34 -21.58
CA THR A 188 -7.58 14.43 -22.94
C THR A 188 -6.56 15.09 -23.83
N ILE A 189 -5.93 14.30 -24.70
CA ILE A 189 -4.99 14.78 -25.72
C ILE A 189 -5.79 14.91 -27.02
N GLU A 190 -5.91 16.12 -27.54
CA GLU A 190 -6.87 16.44 -28.61
C GLU A 190 -6.40 15.97 -29.99
N ASP A 191 -5.09 15.96 -30.24
CA ASP A 191 -4.48 15.64 -31.54
C ASP A 191 -4.26 14.13 -31.77
N VAL A 192 -4.81 13.27 -30.91
CA VAL A 192 -4.70 11.80 -31.04
C VAL A 192 -5.59 11.28 -32.16
N VAL A 193 -4.98 10.55 -33.09
CA VAL A 193 -5.65 9.89 -34.24
C VAL A 193 -5.37 8.39 -34.24
N PHE A 194 -4.25 7.97 -33.65
CA PHE A 194 -3.86 6.56 -33.57
C PHE A 194 -3.77 6.14 -32.11
N VAL A 195 -4.37 5.01 -31.77
CA VAL A 195 -4.24 4.36 -30.46
C VAL A 195 -3.56 3.02 -30.64
N VAL A 196 -2.59 2.70 -29.78
CA VAL A 196 -1.97 1.38 -29.68
C VAL A 196 -2.19 0.86 -28.26
N ASP A 197 -3.01 -0.17 -28.10
CA ASP A 197 -3.38 -0.73 -26.80
C ASP A 197 -2.68 -2.06 -26.55
N ALA A 198 -1.82 -2.12 -25.53
CA ALA A 198 -1.21 -3.38 -25.10
C ALA A 198 -2.23 -4.36 -24.48
N GLY A 199 -3.41 -3.88 -24.06
CA GLY A 199 -4.46 -4.71 -23.45
C GLY A 199 -4.22 -5.08 -22.00
N ARG A 200 -3.19 -4.51 -21.37
CA ARG A 200 -2.80 -4.78 -19.98
C ARG A 200 -3.01 -3.56 -19.10
N VAL A 201 -3.28 -3.78 -17.82
CA VAL A 201 -3.43 -2.74 -16.80
C VAL A 201 -2.95 -3.26 -15.44
N LYS A 202 -2.37 -2.38 -14.63
CA LYS A 202 -2.08 -2.66 -13.21
C LYS A 202 -3.21 -2.08 -12.36
N GLU A 203 -3.85 -2.93 -11.58
CA GLU A 203 -4.98 -2.56 -10.70
C GLU A 203 -4.63 -2.84 -9.24
N ASN A 204 -5.01 -1.91 -8.35
CA ASN A 204 -5.02 -2.21 -6.93
C ASN A 204 -6.19 -3.15 -6.63
N ARG A 205 -5.87 -4.31 -6.06
CA ARG A 205 -6.81 -5.30 -5.57
C ARG A 205 -6.49 -5.64 -4.12
N GLN A 206 -7.51 -5.80 -3.30
CA GLN A 206 -7.36 -6.33 -1.96
C GLN A 206 -7.24 -7.85 -2.04
N ASP A 207 -6.12 -8.39 -1.57
CA ASP A 207 -6.03 -9.83 -1.31
C ASP A 207 -6.81 -10.10 -0.02
N GLU A 208 -7.96 -10.78 -0.11
CA GLU A 208 -8.81 -11.05 1.05
C GLU A 208 -8.18 -12.02 2.05
N VAL A 209 -7.28 -12.91 1.59
CA VAL A 209 -6.66 -13.93 2.43
C VAL A 209 -5.46 -13.33 3.18
N ASN A 210 -4.63 -12.58 2.45
CA ASN A 210 -3.47 -11.90 3.05
C ASN A 210 -3.84 -10.53 3.63
N GLU A 211 -5.07 -10.05 3.39
CA GLU A 211 -5.63 -8.78 3.87
C GLU A 211 -4.71 -7.59 3.57
N MET A 212 -4.15 -7.56 2.36
CA MET A 212 -3.21 -6.55 1.91
C MET A 212 -3.56 -6.04 0.51
N PRO A 213 -3.41 -4.73 0.26
CA PRO A 213 -3.46 -4.19 -1.09
C PRO A 213 -2.34 -4.79 -1.94
N THR A 214 -2.69 -5.32 -3.09
CA THR A 214 -1.77 -5.91 -4.06
C THR A 214 -1.99 -5.24 -5.41
N LEU A 215 -0.91 -4.75 -6.02
CA LEU A 215 -0.95 -4.27 -7.38
C LEU A 215 -0.85 -5.47 -8.32
N VAL A 216 -1.95 -5.81 -8.98
CA VAL A 216 -2.05 -6.96 -9.88
C VAL A 216 -2.07 -6.49 -11.32
N GLU A 217 -1.22 -7.08 -12.15
CA GLU A 217 -1.30 -6.89 -13.60
C GLU A 217 -2.29 -7.86 -14.22
N CYS A 218 -3.30 -7.33 -14.91
CA CYS A 218 -4.37 -8.09 -15.55
C CYS A 218 -4.69 -7.57 -16.95
N TRP A 219 -5.54 -8.31 -17.66
CA TRP A 219 -6.16 -7.86 -18.90
C TRP A 219 -7.11 -6.70 -18.62
N VAL A 220 -7.21 -5.77 -19.58
CA VAL A 220 -8.25 -4.74 -19.57
C VAL A 220 -9.62 -5.35 -19.83
N SER A 221 -10.67 -4.70 -19.35
CA SER A 221 -12.03 -5.07 -19.76
C SER A 221 -12.31 -4.66 -21.21
N ARG A 222 -13.27 -5.31 -21.87
CA ARG A 222 -13.78 -4.89 -23.19
C ARG A 222 -14.34 -3.47 -23.16
N ALA A 223 -14.96 -3.06 -22.05
CA ALA A 223 -15.39 -1.68 -21.83
C ALA A 223 -14.21 -0.69 -21.84
N SER A 224 -13.12 -0.99 -21.12
CA SER A 224 -11.89 -0.18 -21.11
C SER A 224 -11.23 -0.12 -22.48
N ALA A 225 -11.12 -1.25 -23.19
CA ALA A 225 -10.61 -1.29 -24.56
C ALA A 225 -11.43 -0.37 -25.50
N LYS A 226 -12.77 -0.36 -25.38
CA LYS A 226 -13.65 0.56 -26.13
C LYS A 226 -13.42 2.03 -25.76
N GLN A 227 -13.17 2.33 -24.47
CA GLN A 227 -12.84 3.69 -24.03
C GLN A 227 -11.49 4.16 -24.61
N ARG A 228 -10.46 3.31 -24.56
CA ARG A 228 -9.14 3.56 -25.17
C ARG A 228 -9.26 3.80 -26.67
N ARG A 229 -9.98 2.93 -27.38
CA ARG A 229 -10.32 3.09 -28.80
C ARG A 229 -10.98 4.44 -29.08
N GLY A 230 -11.90 4.87 -28.22
CA GLY A 230 -12.58 6.18 -28.32
C GLY A 230 -11.65 7.40 -28.30
N ARG A 231 -10.40 7.26 -27.84
CA ARG A 231 -9.41 8.36 -27.82
C ARG A 231 -8.93 8.75 -29.22
N ALA A 232 -8.98 7.85 -30.19
CA ALA A 232 -8.62 8.12 -31.58
C ALA A 232 -9.72 8.86 -32.38
N GLY A 233 -10.98 8.80 -31.94
CA GLY A 233 -12.15 9.26 -32.72
C GLY A 233 -12.72 10.61 -32.30
N ARG A 234 -11.91 11.47 -31.67
CA ARG A 234 -12.39 12.71 -31.05
C ARG A 234 -12.50 13.88 -32.01
N VAL A 235 -11.46 14.11 -32.80
CA VAL A 235 -11.35 15.26 -33.71
C VAL A 235 -11.64 14.88 -35.16
N ARG A 236 -11.38 13.64 -35.54
CA ARG A 236 -11.57 13.10 -36.90
C ARG A 236 -11.59 11.57 -36.87
N PRO A 237 -11.85 10.89 -38.00
CA PRO A 237 -11.72 9.43 -38.07
C PRO A 237 -10.34 8.96 -37.62
N GLY A 238 -10.29 7.90 -36.82
CA GLY A 238 -9.05 7.40 -36.23
C GLY A 238 -8.85 5.90 -36.40
N VAL A 239 -7.72 5.40 -35.90
CA VAL A 239 -7.37 3.98 -35.94
C VAL A 239 -6.90 3.50 -34.57
N SER A 240 -7.35 2.31 -34.16
CA SER A 240 -6.95 1.67 -32.91
C SER A 240 -6.36 0.29 -33.19
N TYR A 241 -5.11 0.09 -32.82
CA TYR A 241 -4.41 -1.20 -32.88
C TYR A 241 -4.36 -1.81 -31.50
N HIS A 242 -4.72 -3.08 -31.40
CA HIS A 242 -4.73 -3.83 -30.14
C HIS A 242 -3.71 -4.97 -30.23
N MET A 243 -2.84 -5.09 -29.23
CA MET A 243 -1.75 -6.08 -29.18
C MET A 243 -2.20 -7.46 -28.69
N TYR A 244 -3.49 -7.75 -28.81
CA TYR A 244 -4.12 -9.02 -28.47
C TYR A 244 -5.05 -9.46 -29.60
N SER A 245 -5.26 -10.76 -29.75
CA SER A 245 -6.02 -11.33 -30.87
C SER A 245 -7.53 -11.13 -30.71
N THR A 246 -8.25 -11.33 -31.81
CA THR A 246 -9.73 -11.37 -31.77
C THR A 246 -10.25 -12.44 -30.81
N GLU A 247 -9.59 -13.60 -30.74
CA GLU A 247 -9.95 -14.67 -29.80
C GLU A 247 -9.78 -14.23 -28.34
N THR A 248 -8.65 -13.62 -28.00
CA THR A 248 -8.39 -13.11 -26.65
C THR A 248 -9.45 -12.07 -26.25
N PHE A 249 -9.79 -11.15 -27.13
CA PHE A 249 -10.85 -10.17 -26.85
C PHE A 249 -12.24 -10.79 -26.67
N ASN A 250 -12.59 -11.82 -27.44
CA ASN A 250 -13.93 -12.41 -27.39
C ASN A 250 -14.10 -13.37 -26.21
N HIS A 251 -13.03 -14.04 -25.79
CA HIS A 251 -13.11 -15.19 -24.88
C HIS A 251 -12.29 -15.05 -23.60
N VAL A 252 -11.36 -14.08 -23.51
CA VAL A 252 -10.49 -13.89 -22.33
C VAL A 252 -10.77 -12.56 -21.63
N LEU A 253 -11.02 -11.47 -22.37
CA LEU A 253 -11.30 -10.17 -21.76
C LEU A 253 -12.71 -10.12 -21.16
N ASP A 254 -12.78 -9.80 -19.87
CA ASP A 254 -14.03 -9.55 -19.17
C ASP A 254 -14.79 -8.37 -19.81
N GLU A 255 -16.13 -8.41 -19.78
CA GLU A 255 -16.92 -7.34 -20.36
C GLU A 255 -16.71 -5.99 -19.67
N TYR A 256 -16.68 -6.01 -18.34
CA TYR A 256 -16.53 -4.85 -17.47
C TYR A 256 -15.43 -5.10 -16.46
N GLN A 257 -14.79 -4.02 -16.03
CA GLN A 257 -13.90 -4.07 -14.88
C GLN A 257 -14.69 -4.48 -13.64
N LEU A 258 -14.07 -5.27 -12.76
CA LEU A 258 -14.68 -5.65 -11.50
C LEU A 258 -15.04 -4.40 -10.68
N PRO A 259 -16.29 -4.26 -10.18
CA PRO A 259 -16.70 -3.12 -9.37
C PRO A 259 -15.77 -2.89 -8.18
N GLU A 260 -15.55 -1.62 -7.83
CA GLU A 260 -14.63 -1.22 -6.75
C GLU A 260 -14.92 -1.94 -5.43
N MET A 261 -16.20 -2.04 -5.03
CA MET A 261 -16.67 -2.76 -3.84
C MET A 261 -16.19 -4.22 -3.76
N LEU A 262 -15.89 -4.86 -4.89
CA LEU A 262 -15.42 -6.26 -4.92
C LEU A 262 -13.90 -6.38 -4.96
N ARG A 263 -13.15 -5.27 -4.96
CA ARG A 263 -11.69 -5.29 -5.12
C ARG A 263 -10.93 -4.34 -4.19
N VAL A 264 -11.60 -3.51 -3.39
CA VAL A 264 -10.95 -2.64 -2.39
C VAL A 264 -11.48 -2.95 -0.99
N GLY A 265 -10.80 -2.45 0.05
CA GLY A 265 -11.26 -2.55 1.43
C GLY A 265 -12.59 -1.83 1.64
N LEU A 266 -13.43 -2.33 2.56
CA LEU A 266 -14.80 -1.83 2.76
C LEU A 266 -14.93 -0.99 4.04
N GLU A 267 -13.83 -0.53 4.63
CA GLU A 267 -13.82 0.16 5.91
C GLU A 267 -14.72 1.40 5.90
N ASP A 268 -14.59 2.26 4.88
CA ASP A 268 -15.41 3.47 4.74
C ASP A 268 -16.89 3.12 4.55
N LEU A 269 -17.17 2.12 3.70
CA LEU A 269 -18.54 1.69 3.41
C LEU A 269 -19.22 1.11 4.65
N VAL A 270 -18.49 0.30 5.43
CA VAL A 270 -18.98 -0.27 6.69
C VAL A 270 -19.25 0.84 7.70
N LEU A 271 -18.36 1.83 7.85
CA LEU A 271 -18.60 2.98 8.72
C LEU A 271 -19.85 3.77 8.31
N GLN A 272 -20.08 3.99 7.00
CA GLN A 272 -21.29 4.67 6.52
C GLN A 272 -22.57 3.89 6.84
N VAL A 273 -22.56 2.56 6.70
CA VAL A 273 -23.71 1.72 7.06
C VAL A 273 -24.05 1.84 8.55
N LEU A 274 -23.02 1.82 9.41
CA LEU A 274 -23.18 1.93 10.86
C LEU A 274 -23.60 3.34 11.31
N LEU A 275 -23.08 4.38 10.67
CA LEU A 275 -23.42 5.79 10.94
C LEU A 275 -24.86 6.11 10.56
N LEU A 276 -25.32 5.62 9.41
CA LEU A 276 -26.67 5.84 8.90
C LEU A 276 -27.72 4.89 9.52
N ASP A 277 -27.30 4.03 10.46
CA ASP A 277 -28.14 3.03 11.13
C ASP A 277 -28.93 2.15 10.14
N LEU A 278 -28.28 1.70 9.06
CA LEU A 278 -28.91 0.89 8.00
C LEU A 278 -29.00 -0.62 8.34
N GLY A 279 -28.69 -0.98 9.59
CA GLY A 279 -28.64 -2.34 10.11
C GLY A 279 -27.25 -2.97 10.06
N GLU A 280 -27.20 -4.29 10.20
CA GLU A 280 -25.93 -5.03 10.22
C GLU A 280 -25.23 -4.97 8.85
N PRO A 281 -23.94 -4.56 8.76
CA PRO A 281 -23.23 -4.43 7.49
C PRO A 281 -23.20 -5.71 6.65
N SER A 282 -23.07 -6.88 7.30
CA SER A 282 -23.08 -8.19 6.65
C SER A 282 -24.40 -8.48 5.93
N VAL A 283 -25.52 -7.93 6.42
CA VAL A 283 -26.85 -8.10 5.83
C VAL A 283 -27.12 -6.98 4.83
N PHE A 284 -26.82 -5.74 5.17
CA PHE A 284 -27.11 -4.60 4.30
C PHE A 284 -26.36 -4.68 2.96
N LEU A 285 -25.07 -5.01 3.00
CA LEU A 285 -24.22 -5.06 1.80
C LEU A 285 -24.58 -6.21 0.85
N THR A 286 -25.27 -7.24 1.32
CA THR A 286 -25.78 -8.32 0.44
C THR A 286 -26.86 -7.83 -0.52
N LYS A 287 -27.48 -6.68 -0.23
CA LYS A 287 -28.51 -6.06 -1.06
C LYS A 287 -27.94 -5.23 -2.22
N ALA A 288 -26.62 -5.05 -2.33
CA ALA A 288 -26.01 -4.29 -3.43
C ALA A 288 -26.19 -5.00 -4.78
N VAL A 289 -26.09 -4.25 -5.89
CA VAL A 289 -26.15 -4.80 -7.28
C VAL A 289 -25.15 -5.95 -7.46
N ASN A 290 -23.93 -5.77 -6.93
CA ASN A 290 -22.92 -6.81 -6.86
C ASN A 290 -22.42 -6.87 -5.41
N PRO A 291 -22.91 -7.81 -4.59
CA PRO A 291 -22.58 -7.85 -3.17
C PRO A 291 -21.14 -8.32 -2.94
N PRO A 292 -20.43 -7.75 -1.94
CA PRO A 292 -19.09 -8.19 -1.57
C PRO A 292 -19.11 -9.55 -0.88
N THR A 293 -17.94 -10.19 -0.80
CA THR A 293 -17.78 -11.45 -0.07
C THR A 293 -17.95 -11.22 1.44
N ALA A 294 -18.46 -12.22 2.16
CA ALA A 294 -18.55 -12.16 3.62
C ALA A 294 -17.17 -11.97 4.27
N LEU A 295 -16.12 -12.52 3.65
CA LEU A 295 -14.73 -12.37 4.09
C LEU A 295 -14.25 -10.91 4.00
N ALA A 296 -14.56 -10.20 2.90
CA ALA A 296 -14.21 -8.79 2.74
C ALA A 296 -14.87 -7.90 3.80
N ILE A 297 -16.15 -8.16 4.12
CA ILE A 297 -16.87 -7.45 5.18
C ILE A 297 -16.23 -7.75 6.54
N ARG A 298 -15.98 -9.04 6.84
CA ARG A 298 -15.34 -9.48 8.08
C ARG A 298 -13.97 -8.83 8.30
N ASN A 299 -13.14 -8.80 7.27
CA ASN A 299 -11.81 -8.22 7.33
C ASN A 299 -11.86 -6.70 7.56
N SER A 300 -12.84 -6.02 6.94
CA SER A 300 -13.06 -4.58 7.14
C SER A 300 -13.51 -4.26 8.57
N LEU A 301 -14.42 -5.07 9.14
CA LEU A 301 -14.81 -4.98 10.55
C LEU A 301 -13.63 -5.21 11.50
N LYS A 302 -12.82 -6.25 11.29
CA LYS A 302 -11.60 -6.48 12.09
C LYS A 302 -10.60 -5.32 12.00
N ARG A 303 -10.45 -4.70 10.82
CA ARG A 303 -9.58 -3.53 10.68
C ARG A 303 -10.12 -2.32 11.43
N LEU A 304 -11.42 -2.05 11.33
CA LEU A 304 -12.08 -0.97 12.06
C LEU A 304 -12.02 -1.19 13.57
N GLU A 305 -12.14 -2.43 14.03
CA GLU A 305 -11.96 -2.79 15.44
C GLU A 305 -10.52 -2.56 15.90
N GLY A 306 -9.53 -2.98 15.10
CA GLY A 306 -8.12 -2.68 15.36
C GLY A 306 -7.84 -1.16 15.40
N LEU A 307 -8.56 -0.37 14.62
CA LEU A 307 -8.52 1.09 14.67
C LEU A 307 -9.24 1.67 15.89
N GLY A 308 -10.02 0.88 16.63
CA GLY A 308 -10.86 1.34 17.73
C GLY A 308 -12.09 2.12 17.27
N ALA A 309 -12.50 1.95 16.01
CA ALA A 309 -13.67 2.62 15.42
C ALA A 309 -14.97 1.85 15.69
N VAL A 310 -14.90 0.53 15.85
CA VAL A 310 -16.04 -0.33 16.15
C VAL A 310 -15.69 -1.31 17.27
N GLU A 311 -16.68 -1.70 18.05
CA GLU A 311 -16.62 -2.80 19.00
C GLU A 311 -17.38 -3.99 18.41
N CYS A 312 -16.66 -5.11 18.22
CA CYS A 312 -17.23 -6.34 17.68
C CYS A 312 -17.13 -7.46 18.74
N GLU A 313 -18.12 -8.34 18.76
CA GLU A 313 -18.04 -9.59 19.52
C GLU A 313 -17.88 -10.74 18.52
N TRP A 314 -16.82 -11.53 18.71
CA TRP A 314 -16.44 -12.64 17.82
C TRP A 314 -16.60 -13.97 18.54
N ASP A 315 -17.13 -14.98 17.86
CA ASP A 315 -17.08 -16.37 18.35
C ASP A 315 -15.67 -16.98 18.23
N ASP A 316 -15.48 -18.19 18.77
CA ASP A 316 -14.20 -18.90 18.75
C ASP A 316 -13.71 -19.24 17.33
N GLU A 317 -14.61 -19.23 16.35
CA GLU A 317 -14.32 -19.44 14.93
C GLU A 317 -14.07 -18.11 14.17
N GLY A 318 -14.26 -16.97 14.84
CA GLY A 318 -14.06 -15.63 14.31
C GLY A 318 -15.21 -15.08 13.47
N HIS A 319 -16.44 -15.59 13.63
CA HIS A 319 -17.67 -15.00 13.10
C HIS A 319 -18.24 -13.96 14.08
N LEU A 320 -18.98 -12.97 13.58
CA LEU A 320 -19.65 -12.01 14.46
C LEU A 320 -20.80 -12.69 15.20
N TYR A 321 -20.90 -12.45 16.51
CA TYR A 321 -22.09 -12.80 17.27
C TYR A 321 -23.28 -12.00 16.73
N ALA A 322 -24.30 -12.69 16.21
CA ALA A 322 -25.58 -12.07 15.95
C ALA A 322 -26.19 -11.65 17.29
N LYS A 323 -26.27 -10.34 17.56
CA LYS A 323 -27.14 -9.84 18.62
C LYS A 323 -28.57 -10.27 18.27
N ASN A 324 -29.05 -11.35 18.89
CA ASN A 324 -30.47 -11.69 18.87
C ASN A 324 -31.22 -10.43 19.32
N GLN A 325 -32.19 -9.99 18.52
CA GLN A 325 -33.03 -8.80 18.77
C GLN A 325 -33.98 -8.96 19.99
N GLY A 326 -33.49 -9.50 21.11
CA GLY A 326 -34.27 -9.60 22.33
C GLY A 326 -33.43 -10.08 23.52
N GLY A 327 -33.32 -9.22 24.55
CA GLY A 327 -33.05 -9.68 25.92
C GLY A 327 -31.92 -8.97 26.68
N SER A 328 -32.33 -8.03 27.53
CA SER A 328 -31.79 -7.67 28.87
C SER A 328 -30.31 -7.33 29.07
N MET A 329 -30.10 -6.10 29.58
CA MET A 329 -28.96 -5.64 30.38
C MET A 329 -28.58 -6.64 31.49
N ILE A 330 -27.27 -6.94 31.66
CA ILE A 330 -26.50 -7.03 32.93
C ILE A 330 -24.99 -7.02 32.56
N GLY A 331 -24.09 -6.16 33.04
CA GLY A 331 -24.18 -4.99 33.88
C GLY A 331 -22.85 -4.22 33.81
N THR A 332 -22.92 -2.89 33.87
CA THR A 332 -21.76 -2.02 34.02
C THR A 332 -22.08 -1.03 35.12
N SER A 333 -21.17 -0.94 36.08
CA SER A 333 -21.15 0.11 37.09
C SER A 333 -21.02 1.48 36.41
N SER A 334 -22.10 2.26 36.50
CA SER A 334 -22.16 3.73 36.47
C SER A 334 -21.08 4.48 35.68
N CYS A 335 -21.32 4.66 34.39
CA CYS A 335 -21.05 5.90 33.65
C CYS A 335 -22.09 5.94 32.52
N GLU A 336 -22.77 7.07 32.32
CA GLU A 336 -23.79 7.25 31.28
C GLU A 336 -23.12 7.17 29.90
N THR A 337 -22.96 5.95 29.38
CA THR A 337 -22.49 5.69 28.02
C THR A 337 -23.67 5.85 27.08
N LEU A 338 -23.61 6.79 26.14
CA LEU A 338 -24.45 6.78 24.95
C LEU A 338 -24.17 5.46 24.21
N THR A 339 -25.06 4.48 24.33
CA THR A 339 -25.01 3.25 23.56
C THR A 339 -25.43 3.57 22.12
N VAL A 340 -24.45 3.85 21.27
CA VAL A 340 -24.67 3.96 19.82
C VAL A 340 -25.11 2.58 19.32
N ALA A 341 -26.30 2.50 18.73
CA ALA A 341 -27.08 1.28 18.52
C ALA A 341 -26.43 0.18 17.64
N SER A 342 -25.22 0.39 17.14
CA SER A 342 -24.60 -0.40 16.06
C SER A 342 -23.18 -0.91 16.35
N GLY A 343 -22.65 -0.73 17.56
CA GLY A 343 -21.26 -1.10 17.90
C GLY A 343 -20.21 -0.09 17.42
N LEU A 344 -20.63 1.12 17.05
CA LEU A 344 -19.75 2.24 16.70
C LEU A 344 -19.21 2.93 17.96
N THR A 345 -17.89 3.17 18.04
CA THR A 345 -17.28 3.92 19.16
C THR A 345 -17.41 5.43 18.95
N ALA A 346 -17.05 6.25 19.95
CA ALA A 346 -17.03 7.71 19.75
C ALA A 346 -16.01 8.13 18.69
N LEU A 347 -14.86 7.46 18.68
CA LEU A 347 -13.89 7.61 17.61
C LEU A 347 -14.50 7.21 16.25
N GLY A 348 -15.15 6.07 16.17
CA GLY A 348 -15.80 5.57 14.95
C GLY A 348 -16.83 6.52 14.39
N PHE A 349 -17.64 7.14 15.26
CA PHE A 349 -18.60 8.18 14.87
C PHE A 349 -17.90 9.32 14.14
N HIS A 350 -16.85 9.91 14.76
CA HIS A 350 -16.11 11.00 14.14
C HIS A 350 -15.44 10.58 12.84
N LEU A 351 -14.86 9.37 12.77
CA LEU A 351 -14.28 8.83 11.53
C LEU A 351 -15.32 8.69 10.41
N ALA A 352 -16.51 8.19 10.72
CA ALA A 352 -17.59 8.05 9.75
C ALA A 352 -18.11 9.40 9.22
N THR A 353 -17.97 10.48 10.01
CA THR A 353 -18.32 11.85 9.56
C THR A 353 -17.25 12.52 8.68
N LEU A 354 -16.07 11.91 8.52
CA LEU A 354 -14.99 12.46 7.71
C LEU A 354 -14.88 11.70 6.37
N PRO A 355 -14.89 12.40 5.22
CA PRO A 355 -14.74 11.78 3.89
C PRO A 355 -13.25 11.50 3.58
N VAL A 356 -12.57 10.77 4.45
CA VAL A 356 -11.13 10.45 4.35
C VAL A 356 -10.87 9.03 4.83
N ASP A 357 -9.74 8.43 4.43
CA ASP A 357 -9.31 7.12 4.96
C ASP A 357 -9.31 7.15 6.51
N PRO A 358 -9.88 6.14 7.20
CA PRO A 358 -10.06 6.19 8.65
C PRO A 358 -8.75 6.30 9.43
N ARG A 359 -7.63 5.84 8.86
CA ARG A 359 -6.29 5.98 9.44
C ARG A 359 -5.84 7.44 9.45
N ALA A 360 -6.06 8.14 8.34
CA ALA A 360 -5.79 9.58 8.23
C ALA A 360 -6.74 10.37 9.16
N GLY A 361 -8.03 10.03 9.16
CA GLY A 361 -9.02 10.63 10.07
C GLY A 361 -8.62 10.51 11.54
N LYS A 362 -8.22 9.31 11.98
CA LYS A 362 -7.82 9.04 13.36
C LYS A 362 -6.57 9.83 13.75
N MET A 363 -5.58 9.89 12.85
CA MET A 363 -4.37 10.68 13.05
C MET A 363 -4.69 12.17 13.22
N MET A 364 -5.59 12.71 12.39
CA MET A 364 -5.98 14.12 12.43
C MET A 364 -6.78 14.47 13.69
N ILE A 365 -7.73 13.62 14.08
CA ILE A 365 -8.52 13.76 15.31
C ILE A 365 -7.60 13.84 16.53
N TYR A 366 -6.68 12.87 16.67
CA TYR A 366 -5.74 12.89 17.78
C TYR A 366 -4.70 14.02 17.66
N GLY A 367 -4.30 14.39 16.44
CA GLY A 367 -3.46 15.56 16.20
C GLY A 367 -4.09 16.86 16.73
N ALA A 368 -5.39 17.04 16.54
CA ALA A 368 -6.14 18.16 17.10
C ALA A 368 -6.24 18.08 18.63
N LEU A 369 -6.63 16.92 19.18
CA LEU A 369 -6.79 16.73 20.62
C LEU A 369 -5.50 16.95 21.42
N PHE A 370 -4.35 16.59 20.84
CA PHE A 370 -3.05 16.68 21.49
C PHE A 370 -2.25 17.92 21.09
N GLY A 371 -2.83 18.87 20.36
CA GLY A 371 -2.18 20.12 20.01
C GLY A 371 -0.94 19.94 19.11
N CYS A 372 -0.97 18.97 18.21
CA CYS A 372 0.07 18.73 17.20
C CYS A 372 -0.52 18.64 15.79
N ILE A 373 -1.44 19.56 15.47
CA ILE A 373 -2.24 19.45 14.24
C ILE A 373 -1.43 19.66 12.95
N ASP A 374 -0.46 20.59 12.93
CA ASP A 374 0.35 20.87 11.73
C ASP A 374 1.12 19.65 11.21
N PRO A 375 1.88 18.90 12.04
CA PRO A 375 2.52 17.67 11.59
C PRO A 375 1.50 16.57 11.26
N ALA A 376 0.41 16.43 12.02
CA ALA A 376 -0.63 15.43 11.74
C ALA A 376 -1.29 15.66 10.37
N LEU A 377 -1.67 16.90 10.04
CA LEU A 377 -2.23 17.25 8.73
C LEU A 377 -1.25 17.00 7.60
N THR A 378 0.03 17.30 7.80
CA THR A 378 1.07 17.10 6.77
C THR A 378 1.31 15.62 6.50
N ILE A 379 1.40 14.81 7.56
CA ILE A 379 1.61 13.37 7.42
C ILE A 379 0.37 12.71 6.81
N ALA A 380 -0.83 13.05 7.27
CA ALA A 380 -2.09 12.59 6.67
C ALA A 380 -2.16 12.97 5.18
N ALA A 381 -1.84 14.22 4.82
CA ALA A 381 -1.81 14.66 3.44
C ALA A 381 -0.75 13.92 2.61
N SER A 382 0.39 13.56 3.20
CA SER A 382 1.42 12.76 2.52
C SER A 382 0.98 11.32 2.26
N MET A 383 0.15 10.74 3.13
CA MET A 383 -0.42 9.40 2.97
C MET A 383 -1.56 9.39 1.94
N SER A 384 -2.31 10.48 1.82
CA SER A 384 -3.38 10.63 0.82
C SER A 384 -2.88 11.12 -0.54
N ALA A 385 -1.75 11.80 -0.60
CA ALA A 385 -1.09 12.22 -1.83
C ALA A 385 -0.07 11.19 -2.32
N ARG A 386 0.50 11.44 -3.51
CA ARG A 386 1.68 10.68 -3.97
C ARG A 386 2.88 11.03 -3.10
N ASN A 387 3.90 10.17 -3.11
CA ASN A 387 5.18 10.49 -2.48
C ASN A 387 5.79 11.74 -3.16
N PRO A 388 6.17 12.80 -2.40
CA PRO A 388 6.73 14.00 -2.99
C PRO A 388 8.18 13.84 -3.47
N PHE A 389 8.89 12.81 -3.02
CA PHE A 389 10.25 12.52 -3.48
C PHE A 389 10.20 11.80 -4.84
N MET A 390 10.83 12.41 -5.84
CA MET A 390 11.04 11.84 -7.16
C MET A 390 12.36 11.08 -7.17
N SER A 391 12.43 10.03 -7.98
CA SER A 391 13.67 9.28 -8.20
C SER A 391 13.91 9.15 -9.70
N PRO A 392 14.43 10.21 -10.35
CA PRO A 392 14.77 10.17 -11.77
C PRO A 392 15.82 9.09 -12.02
N PHE A 393 15.69 8.36 -13.13
CA PHE A 393 16.50 7.17 -13.41
C PHE A 393 18.00 7.46 -13.45
N ASP A 394 18.40 8.55 -14.09
CA ASP A 394 19.79 9.00 -14.26
C ASP A 394 20.41 9.54 -12.96
N LYS A 395 19.57 9.85 -11.97
CA LYS A 395 19.96 10.56 -10.73
C LYS A 395 19.46 9.88 -9.47
N ARG A 396 19.22 8.57 -9.51
CA ARG A 396 18.66 7.81 -8.39
C ARG A 396 19.50 7.94 -7.11
N ASP A 397 20.82 7.76 -7.20
CA ASP A 397 21.70 7.87 -6.03
C ASP A 397 21.72 9.29 -5.44
N ALA A 398 21.68 10.31 -6.31
CA ALA A 398 21.61 11.70 -5.90
C ALA A 398 20.25 12.04 -5.23
N ALA A 399 19.15 11.51 -5.77
CA ALA A 399 17.83 11.65 -5.18
C ALA A 399 17.72 10.95 -3.81
N ASP A 400 18.29 9.74 -3.69
CA ASP A 400 18.33 9.02 -2.42
C ASP A 400 19.22 9.74 -1.39
N ALA A 401 20.32 10.35 -1.81
CA ALA A 401 21.16 11.19 -0.95
C ALA A 401 20.41 12.44 -0.47
N ALA A 402 19.76 13.18 -1.39
CA ALA A 402 18.97 14.35 -1.06
C ALA A 402 17.80 14.03 -0.11
N LYS A 403 17.10 12.91 -0.32
CA LYS A 403 16.03 12.44 0.57
C LYS A 403 16.55 12.25 2.02
N ARG A 404 17.77 11.73 2.18
CA ARG A 404 18.38 11.49 3.51
C ARG A 404 18.72 12.78 4.26
N GLU A 405 18.92 13.91 3.57
CA GLU A 405 19.16 15.20 4.25
C GLU A 405 17.98 15.66 5.10
N PHE A 406 16.76 15.22 4.76
CA PHE A 406 15.55 15.51 5.54
C PHE A 406 15.29 14.50 6.67
N SER A 407 16.11 13.45 6.78
CA SER A 407 15.84 12.34 7.69
C SER A 407 15.92 12.76 9.17
N SER A 408 15.01 12.22 9.96
CA SER A 408 14.98 12.42 11.40
C SER A 408 14.48 11.16 12.10
N GLU A 409 15.20 10.72 13.13
CA GLU A 409 14.87 9.56 13.97
C GLU A 409 14.45 8.29 13.21
N SER A 410 15.12 7.96 12.10
CA SER A 410 14.86 6.73 11.33
C SER A 410 13.39 6.60 10.89
N SER A 411 12.81 7.68 10.37
CA SER A 411 11.38 7.78 10.02
C SER A 411 11.15 8.37 8.63
N ASP A 412 10.54 7.59 7.72
CA ASP A 412 10.12 8.07 6.39
C ASP A 412 9.03 9.15 6.47
N HIS A 413 8.08 9.02 7.42
CA HIS A 413 7.00 10.00 7.61
C HIS A 413 7.54 11.35 8.09
N LEU A 414 8.46 11.35 9.07
CA LEU A 414 9.10 12.59 9.53
C LEU A 414 10.02 13.19 8.47
N THR A 415 10.66 12.36 7.65
CA THR A 415 11.46 12.83 6.50
C THR A 415 10.59 13.63 5.52
N THR A 416 9.39 13.12 5.22
CA THR A 416 8.43 13.79 4.35
C THR A 416 7.89 15.08 4.96
N LEU A 417 7.57 15.05 6.27
CA LEU A 417 7.19 16.24 7.04
C LEU A 417 8.27 17.34 6.99
N ASN A 418 9.53 16.97 7.18
CA ASN A 418 10.65 17.91 7.17
C ASN A 418 10.85 18.55 5.80
N ALA A 419 10.80 17.76 4.73
CA ALA A 419 10.88 18.27 3.36
C ALA A 419 9.75 19.26 3.05
N PHE A 420 8.51 18.93 3.44
CA PHE A 420 7.36 19.82 3.27
C PHE A 420 7.52 21.12 4.07
N ASN A 421 7.95 21.04 5.33
CA ASN A 421 8.14 22.21 6.17
C ASN A 421 9.23 23.14 5.64
N GLN A 422 10.35 22.59 5.18
CA GLN A 422 11.43 23.38 4.58
C GLN A 422 10.96 24.07 3.29
N TRP A 423 10.21 23.37 2.44
CA TRP A 423 9.57 23.96 1.27
C TRP A 423 8.63 25.12 1.64
N LYS A 424 7.75 24.92 2.62
CA LYS A 424 6.79 25.93 3.11
C LYS A 424 7.51 27.18 3.63
N GLU A 425 8.60 27.02 4.38
CA GLU A 425 9.39 28.15 4.90
C GLU A 425 10.16 28.90 3.80
N LEU A 426 10.71 28.19 2.80
CA LEU A 426 11.38 28.83 1.67
C LEU A 426 10.41 29.65 0.82
N ARG A 427 9.16 29.21 0.67
CA ARG A 427 8.12 29.97 -0.05
C ARG A 427 7.83 31.33 0.56
N LYS A 428 8.02 31.51 1.86
CA LYS A 428 7.90 32.83 2.51
C LYS A 428 9.03 33.78 2.13
N LYS A 429 10.17 33.28 1.65
CA LYS A 429 11.38 34.04 1.32
C LYS A 429 11.52 34.41 -0.17
N GLY A 430 10.67 33.87 -1.04
CA GLY A 430 10.59 34.20 -2.48
C GLY A 430 10.76 33.01 -3.43
N ASP A 431 10.36 33.18 -4.69
CA ASP A 431 10.19 32.05 -5.64
C ASP A 431 11.50 31.43 -6.15
N ARG A 432 12.58 32.20 -6.31
CA ARG A 432 13.82 31.70 -6.92
C ARG A 432 14.49 30.60 -6.08
N SER A 433 14.53 30.77 -4.76
CA SER A 433 15.11 29.79 -3.83
C SER A 433 14.25 28.52 -3.72
N VAL A 434 12.94 28.64 -3.89
CA VAL A 434 12.01 27.51 -3.92
C VAL A 434 12.25 26.65 -5.16
N HIS A 435 12.43 27.29 -6.32
CA HIS A 435 12.69 26.58 -7.57
C HIS A 435 14.00 25.78 -7.53
N SER A 436 15.10 26.37 -7.04
CA SER A 436 16.36 25.65 -6.86
C SER A 436 16.22 24.51 -5.85
N PHE A 437 15.56 24.76 -4.71
CA PHE A 437 15.35 23.75 -3.67
C PHE A 437 14.56 22.54 -4.20
N ILE A 438 13.43 22.75 -4.87
CA ILE A 438 12.61 21.65 -5.42
C ILE A 438 13.43 20.79 -6.39
N ARG A 439 14.23 21.42 -7.26
CA ARG A 439 15.07 20.73 -8.23
C ARG A 439 16.20 19.94 -7.55
N ASP A 440 16.93 20.59 -6.65
CA ASP A 440 18.14 20.03 -6.04
C ASP A 440 17.79 18.95 -5.00
N SER A 441 16.62 19.04 -4.38
CA SER A 441 16.07 18.06 -3.44
C SER A 441 15.20 16.98 -4.08
N PHE A 442 15.07 16.97 -5.42
CA PHE A 442 14.28 16.00 -6.18
C PHE A 442 12.81 15.90 -5.71
N LEU A 443 12.19 17.03 -5.40
CA LEU A 443 10.81 17.10 -4.94
C LEU A 443 9.83 17.40 -6.08
N SER A 444 8.64 16.82 -6.04
CA SER A 444 7.55 17.15 -6.96
C SER A 444 6.82 18.41 -6.49
N ARG A 445 6.95 19.51 -7.24
CA ARG A 445 6.23 20.78 -6.97
C ARG A 445 4.74 20.53 -6.82
N LEU A 446 4.10 19.85 -7.77
CA LEU A 446 2.65 19.61 -7.72
C LEU A 446 2.24 18.75 -6.54
N THR A 447 3.01 17.73 -6.19
CA THR A 447 2.69 16.90 -5.03
C THR A 447 2.73 17.75 -3.75
N LEU A 448 3.71 18.64 -3.61
CA LEU A 448 3.78 19.57 -2.47
C LEU A 448 2.59 20.54 -2.44
N PHE A 449 2.17 21.08 -3.59
CA PHE A 449 0.96 21.91 -3.67
C PHE A 449 -0.32 21.11 -3.36
N GLN A 450 -0.44 19.88 -3.86
CA GLN A 450 -1.56 18.98 -3.54
C GLN A 450 -1.60 18.67 -2.05
N MET A 451 -0.45 18.40 -1.42
CA MET A 451 -0.37 18.21 0.02
C MET A 451 -0.81 19.46 0.78
N GLU A 452 -0.41 20.66 0.33
CA GLU A 452 -0.86 21.92 0.93
C GLU A 452 -2.39 22.12 0.82
N ASP A 453 -2.97 21.75 -0.32
CA ASP A 453 -4.43 21.85 -0.53
C ASP A 453 -5.20 20.80 0.27
N LEU A 454 -4.71 19.56 0.35
CA LEU A 454 -5.27 18.52 1.23
C LEU A 454 -5.22 18.95 2.69
N ARG A 455 -4.11 19.53 3.14
CA ARG A 455 -3.97 20.08 4.49
C ARG A 455 -5.05 21.12 4.80
N LYS A 456 -5.38 22.01 3.86
CA LYS A 456 -6.47 23.00 4.01
C LYS A 456 -7.83 22.32 4.10
N GLN A 457 -8.11 21.39 3.18
CA GLN A 457 -9.36 20.63 3.16
C GLN A 457 -9.57 19.84 4.47
N PHE A 458 -8.53 19.18 4.95
CA PHE A 458 -8.55 18.46 6.22
C PHE A 458 -8.78 19.36 7.42
N ALA A 459 -8.14 20.54 7.47
CA ALA A 459 -8.41 21.53 8.50
C ALA A 459 -9.86 22.03 8.44
N ASP A 460 -10.43 22.20 7.25
CA ASP A 460 -11.84 22.57 7.06
C ASP A 460 -12.79 21.49 7.56
N LEU A 461 -12.51 20.21 7.25
CA LEU A 461 -13.29 19.08 7.77
C LEU A 461 -13.26 19.04 9.31
N LEU A 462 -12.10 19.19 9.93
CA LEU A 462 -11.96 19.21 11.39
C LEU A 462 -12.68 20.41 12.04
N LYS A 463 -12.75 21.56 11.37
CA LYS A 463 -13.57 22.69 11.83
C LYS A 463 -15.06 22.35 11.77
N ASN A 464 -15.51 21.66 10.72
CA ASN A 464 -16.91 21.29 10.55
C ASN A 464 -17.38 20.31 11.62
N ILE A 465 -16.52 19.38 12.05
CA ILE A 465 -16.82 18.43 13.14
C ILE A 465 -16.40 18.95 14.52
N GLY A 466 -16.02 20.23 14.63
CA GLY A 466 -15.76 20.89 15.91
C GLY A 466 -14.40 20.60 16.57
N PHE A 467 -13.48 19.89 15.92
CA PHE A 467 -12.14 19.61 16.47
C PHE A 467 -11.17 20.79 16.36
N LEU A 468 -11.44 21.73 15.46
CA LEU A 468 -10.70 22.99 15.36
C LEU A 468 -11.66 24.18 15.47
N PRO A 469 -11.23 25.30 16.08
CA PRO A 469 -12.09 26.48 16.17
C PRO A 469 -12.37 27.04 14.77
N LYS A 470 -13.55 27.63 14.57
CA LYS A 470 -13.95 28.25 13.28
C LYS A 470 -12.99 29.38 12.85
N SER A 471 -12.31 30.00 13.81
CA SER A 471 -11.25 30.99 13.60
C SER A 471 -9.90 30.41 13.19
N PHE A 472 -9.69 29.10 13.28
CA PHE A 472 -8.43 28.44 12.92
C PHE A 472 -8.03 28.77 11.48
N ARG A 473 -6.76 29.11 11.29
CA ARG A 473 -6.17 29.39 9.99
C ARG A 473 -4.85 28.63 9.88
N ILE A 474 -4.76 27.72 8.91
CA ILE A 474 -3.58 26.87 8.73
C ILE A 474 -2.30 27.63 8.37
N ASP A 475 -2.44 28.81 7.76
CA ASP A 475 -1.33 29.67 7.36
C ASP A 475 -0.80 30.55 8.50
N ARG A 476 -1.55 30.63 9.60
CA ARG A 476 -1.13 31.32 10.83
C ARG A 476 -0.68 30.29 11.84
N THR A 477 0.37 30.62 12.59
CA THR A 477 0.83 29.80 13.69
C THR A 477 -0.19 29.89 14.83
N ASP A 478 -1.20 29.02 14.80
CA ASP A 478 -2.11 28.86 15.94
C ASP A 478 -1.34 28.16 17.06
N VAL A 479 -1.03 28.91 18.12
CA VAL A 479 -0.16 28.46 19.21
C VAL A 479 -0.82 27.35 20.02
N ALA A 480 -2.15 27.38 20.20
CA ALA A 480 -2.85 26.39 21.02
C ALA A 480 -2.93 25.05 20.28
N ALA A 481 -3.40 25.06 19.03
CA ALA A 481 -3.54 23.85 18.22
C ALA A 481 -2.19 23.18 17.85
N ASN A 482 -1.07 23.89 18.03
CA ASN A 482 0.28 23.42 17.73
C ASN A 482 1.25 23.47 18.93
N ALA A 483 0.73 23.57 20.15
CA ALA A 483 1.53 23.64 21.38
C ALA A 483 2.56 22.49 21.48
N ASN A 484 2.21 21.31 20.97
CA ASN A 484 3.02 20.10 21.02
C ASN A 484 3.58 19.66 19.64
N SER A 485 3.47 20.47 18.58
CA SER A 485 3.95 20.10 17.23
C SER A 485 5.47 19.85 17.14
N LYS A 486 6.25 20.27 18.14
CA LYS A 486 7.69 20.00 18.25
C LYS A 486 8.03 18.74 19.05
N ASN A 487 7.05 18.13 19.73
CA ASN A 487 7.24 16.90 20.48
C ASN A 487 7.20 15.69 19.52
N LEU A 488 8.36 15.30 19.01
CA LEU A 488 8.45 14.22 18.01
C LEU A 488 7.95 12.87 18.53
N GLN A 489 8.08 12.59 19.84
CA GLN A 489 7.57 11.35 20.42
C GLN A 489 6.04 11.32 20.43
N LEU A 490 5.41 12.45 20.73
CA LEU A 490 3.96 12.60 20.60
C LEU A 490 3.51 12.48 19.14
N VAL A 491 4.19 13.16 18.21
CA VAL A 491 3.88 13.06 16.77
C VAL A 491 3.99 11.62 16.28
N LYS A 492 5.03 10.88 16.69
CA LYS A 492 5.18 9.44 16.40
C LYS A 492 4.10 8.59 17.04
N ALA A 493 3.63 8.93 18.23
CA ALA A 493 2.52 8.24 18.88
C ALA A 493 1.18 8.51 18.16
N ILE A 494 0.94 9.73 17.67
CA ILE A 494 -0.25 10.05 16.86
C ILE A 494 -0.20 9.37 15.49
N LEU A 495 0.99 9.32 14.87
CA LEU A 495 1.22 8.51 13.68
C LEU A 495 0.89 7.03 13.94
N CYS A 496 1.37 6.49 15.06
CA CYS A 496 1.05 5.13 15.49
C CYS A 496 -0.46 4.93 15.67
N ALA A 497 -1.18 5.92 16.20
CA ALA A 497 -2.63 5.86 16.37
C ALA A 497 -3.35 5.66 15.05
N GLY A 498 -2.95 6.40 14.00
CA GLY A 498 -3.51 6.25 12.67
C GLY A 498 -3.09 4.96 11.97
N LEU A 499 -1.83 4.55 12.09
CA LEU A 499 -1.31 3.40 11.35
C LEU A 499 -1.55 2.04 12.01
N TYR A 500 -1.84 1.96 13.30
CA TYR A 500 -2.21 0.71 13.95
C TYR A 500 -3.43 0.07 13.25
N PRO A 501 -3.46 -1.26 12.97
CA PRO A 501 -2.58 -2.34 13.44
C PRO A 501 -1.35 -2.63 12.56
N ASN A 502 -0.98 -1.74 11.62
CA ASN A 502 0.17 -1.93 10.74
C ASN A 502 1.50 -1.77 11.51
N ILE A 503 1.84 -2.77 12.31
CA ILE A 503 3.03 -2.82 13.15
C ILE A 503 3.92 -3.98 12.75
N ILE A 504 5.22 -3.71 12.70
CA ILE A 504 6.28 -4.72 12.50
C ILE A 504 7.27 -4.65 13.65
N VAL A 505 7.86 -5.79 14.01
CA VAL A 505 8.76 -5.94 15.15
C VAL A 505 10.14 -6.38 14.68
N ALA A 506 11.12 -5.51 14.85
CA ALA A 506 12.51 -5.76 14.52
C ALA A 506 13.13 -6.82 15.46
N PRO A 507 14.12 -7.59 14.98
CA PRO A 507 14.93 -8.46 15.82
C PRO A 507 15.73 -7.64 16.84
N LYS A 508 15.93 -8.20 18.04
CA LYS A 508 16.63 -7.52 19.14
C LYS A 508 18.07 -7.10 18.78
N SER A 509 18.73 -7.82 17.88
CA SER A 509 20.10 -7.54 17.41
C SER A 509 20.25 -6.16 16.77
N LEU A 510 19.18 -5.63 16.14
CA LEU A 510 19.17 -4.29 15.56
C LEU A 510 19.03 -3.18 16.60
N ILE A 511 18.72 -3.52 17.85
CA ILE A 511 18.57 -2.54 18.94
C ILE A 511 19.81 -2.52 19.83
N THR A 512 20.40 -3.69 20.06
CA THR A 512 21.62 -3.84 20.86
C THR A 512 22.88 -3.47 20.10
N GLY A 513 22.81 -3.31 18.76
CA GLY A 513 23.93 -2.88 17.92
C GLY A 513 24.98 -3.97 17.64
N GLY A 514 24.62 -5.23 17.83
CA GLY A 514 25.51 -6.38 17.64
C GLY A 514 25.33 -7.12 16.31
N SER A 515 24.66 -6.53 15.31
CA SER A 515 24.44 -7.15 14.01
C SER A 515 25.37 -6.57 12.94
N ASP A 516 26.03 -7.45 12.18
CA ASP A 516 26.76 -7.05 10.97
C ASP A 516 25.83 -6.72 9.80
N LYS A 517 24.56 -7.13 9.90
CA LYS A 517 23.52 -6.88 8.89
C LYS A 517 22.96 -5.47 9.03
N THR A 518 22.63 -4.89 7.88
CA THR A 518 21.80 -3.70 7.80
C THR A 518 20.35 -4.05 8.13
N VAL A 519 19.57 -3.04 8.51
CA VAL A 519 18.14 -3.20 8.83
C VAL A 519 17.36 -3.81 7.67
N GLY A 520 17.67 -3.44 6.42
CA GLY A 520 17.03 -3.97 5.21
C GLY A 520 17.29 -5.46 4.95
N GLU A 521 18.36 -6.03 5.50
CA GLU A 521 18.71 -7.45 5.38
C GLU A 521 18.06 -8.33 6.46
N CYS A 522 17.43 -7.72 7.46
CA CYS A 522 16.77 -8.41 8.55
C CYS A 522 15.28 -8.61 8.26
N ALA A 523 14.77 -9.79 8.65
CA ALA A 523 13.34 -10.06 8.69
C ALA A 523 12.73 -9.41 9.95
N PHE A 524 11.60 -8.72 9.76
CA PHE A 524 10.76 -8.19 10.82
C PHE A 524 9.56 -9.11 11.01
N ASN A 525 9.16 -9.31 12.26
CA ASN A 525 7.97 -10.08 12.58
C ASN A 525 6.71 -9.22 12.44
N SER A 526 5.69 -9.72 11.78
CA SER A 526 4.33 -9.16 11.75
C SER A 526 3.32 -10.22 12.17
N GLN A 527 2.06 -9.81 12.42
CA GLN A 527 0.96 -10.76 12.65
C GLN A 527 0.80 -11.81 11.54
N LYS A 528 1.23 -11.49 10.31
CA LYS A 528 1.06 -12.31 9.11
C LYS A 528 2.35 -13.02 8.66
N GLY A 529 3.38 -12.99 9.50
CA GLY A 529 4.69 -13.58 9.23
C GLY A 529 5.77 -12.54 8.92
N ASP A 530 6.87 -13.02 8.36
CA ASP A 530 8.08 -12.22 8.17
C ASP A 530 7.96 -11.24 7.00
N VAL A 531 8.40 -10.01 7.23
CA VAL A 531 8.42 -8.92 6.24
C VAL A 531 9.78 -8.22 6.25
N TYR A 532 10.10 -7.50 5.17
CA TYR A 532 11.38 -6.80 5.00
C TYR A 532 11.16 -5.31 4.70
N LEU A 533 12.13 -4.46 5.00
CA LEU A 533 12.04 -3.06 4.55
C LEU A 533 12.42 -2.96 3.06
N HIS A 534 11.69 -2.15 2.31
CA HIS A 534 12.00 -1.85 0.92
C HIS A 534 13.23 -0.94 0.84
N PRO A 535 14.09 -1.06 -0.19
CA PRO A 535 15.26 -0.18 -0.39
C PRO A 535 14.99 1.32 -0.46
N CYS A 536 13.72 1.73 -0.64
CA CYS A 536 13.33 3.14 -0.65
C CYS A 536 13.15 3.75 0.75
N THR A 537 13.09 2.91 1.79
CA THR A 537 12.97 3.37 3.18
C THR A 537 14.27 4.02 3.65
N ILE A 538 14.16 5.07 4.45
CA ILE A 538 15.34 5.75 5.02
C ILE A 538 16.18 4.78 5.86
N SER A 539 15.52 3.92 6.63
CA SER A 539 16.20 2.99 7.54
C SER A 539 16.85 1.79 6.86
N PHE A 540 16.69 1.58 5.54
CA PHE A 540 17.15 0.36 4.87
C PHE A 540 18.65 0.06 5.10
N ASN A 541 19.50 1.08 5.00
CA ASN A 541 20.96 0.95 5.15
C ASN A 541 21.45 1.22 6.58
N GLU A 542 20.56 1.49 7.54
CA GLU A 542 20.95 1.71 8.93
C GLU A 542 21.40 0.39 9.57
N LYS A 543 22.24 0.46 10.61
CA LYS A 543 22.66 -0.71 11.40
C LYS A 543 21.91 -0.86 12.72
N LYS A 544 21.26 0.21 13.17
CA LYS A 544 20.60 0.29 14.47
C LYS A 544 19.30 1.07 14.37
N LEU A 545 18.28 0.61 15.08
CA LEU A 545 17.01 1.33 15.24
C LEU A 545 16.85 1.87 16.66
N GLY A 546 16.16 3.01 16.78
CA GLY A 546 15.82 3.62 18.08
C GLY A 546 14.81 2.80 18.89
N SER A 547 13.92 2.09 18.21
CA SER A 547 12.95 1.16 18.79
C SER A 547 12.85 -0.08 17.92
N ARG A 548 12.45 -1.21 18.52
CA ARG A 548 12.14 -2.43 17.77
C ARG A 548 10.78 -2.38 17.09
N TYR A 549 9.87 -1.54 17.57
CA TYR A 549 8.52 -1.48 17.02
C TYR A 549 8.48 -0.39 15.96
N CYS A 550 7.94 -0.74 14.79
CA CYS A 550 7.78 0.21 13.71
C CYS A 550 6.35 0.16 13.18
N CYS A 551 5.81 1.32 12.84
CA CYS A 551 4.56 1.45 12.11
C CYS A 551 4.84 1.68 10.62
N TYR A 552 3.89 1.28 9.77
CA TYR A 552 3.98 1.45 8.32
C TYR A 552 2.60 1.75 7.69
N HIS A 553 2.60 2.41 6.55
CA HIS A 553 1.44 2.72 5.75
C HIS A 553 1.30 1.74 4.57
N GLU A 554 2.34 1.59 3.76
CA GLU A 554 2.33 0.76 2.56
C GLU A 554 3.16 -0.52 2.70
N ILE A 555 2.58 -1.62 2.21
CA ILE A 555 3.23 -2.91 2.08
C ILE A 555 2.98 -3.45 0.67
N VAL A 556 3.98 -4.06 0.06
CA VAL A 556 3.91 -4.58 -1.31
C VAL A 556 4.54 -5.96 -1.36
N LYS A 557 3.93 -6.87 -2.12
CA LYS A 557 4.48 -8.19 -2.40
C LYS A 557 5.12 -8.20 -3.79
N THR A 558 6.42 -8.40 -3.85
CA THR A 558 7.15 -8.65 -5.11
C THR A 558 7.81 -10.04 -5.04
N SER A 559 9.13 -10.12 -4.84
CA SER A 559 9.83 -11.37 -4.53
C SER A 559 9.64 -11.80 -3.07
N LYS A 560 9.52 -10.83 -2.17
CA LYS A 560 9.16 -10.97 -0.76
C LYS A 560 8.11 -9.92 -0.43
N VAL A 561 7.60 -9.95 0.80
CA VAL A 561 6.73 -8.90 1.33
C VAL A 561 7.61 -7.77 1.85
N TYR A 562 7.46 -6.58 1.28
CA TYR A 562 8.26 -5.40 1.56
C TYR A 562 7.41 -4.25 2.08
N VAL A 563 7.86 -3.61 3.16
CA VAL A 563 7.30 -2.37 3.71
C VAL A 563 7.98 -1.17 3.06
N ARG A 564 7.20 -0.24 2.48
CA ARG A 564 7.74 0.87 1.66
C ARG A 564 8.08 2.13 2.44
N ASP A 565 7.49 2.28 3.61
CA ASP A 565 7.69 3.40 4.53
C ASP A 565 7.69 2.86 5.96
N CYS A 566 8.57 3.39 6.81
CA CYS A 566 8.77 2.87 8.15
C CYS A 566 8.99 4.00 9.14
N THR A 567 8.44 3.86 10.35
CA THR A 567 8.73 4.77 11.46
C THR A 567 8.77 4.03 12.78
N THR A 568 9.89 4.19 13.49
CA THR A 568 10.06 3.65 14.84
C THR A 568 9.10 4.31 15.83
N VAL A 569 8.45 3.49 16.67
CA VAL A 569 7.48 3.93 17.69
C VAL A 569 7.80 3.31 19.04
N SER A 570 7.36 3.98 20.11
CA SER A 570 7.63 3.57 21.48
C SER A 570 6.66 2.49 21.97
N GLU A 571 6.98 1.82 23.07
CA GLU A 571 6.08 0.84 23.70
C GLU A 571 4.82 1.52 24.23
N PHE A 572 4.96 2.71 24.84
CA PHE A 572 3.80 3.45 25.33
C PHE A 572 2.92 4.00 24.21
N ALA A 573 3.47 4.31 23.02
CA ALA A 573 2.66 4.65 21.86
C ALA A 573 1.70 3.50 21.49
N LEU A 574 2.19 2.25 21.47
CA LEU A 574 1.36 1.06 21.21
C LEU A 574 0.38 0.80 22.35
N LEU A 575 0.82 0.94 23.60
CA LEU A 575 -0.05 0.75 24.77
C LEU A 575 -1.15 1.82 24.86
N LEU A 576 -0.94 3.05 24.41
CA LEU A 576 -1.95 4.10 24.43
C LEU A 576 -2.89 4.04 23.23
N PHE A 577 -2.35 3.83 22.02
CA PHE A 577 -3.09 4.03 20.76
C PHE A 577 -3.30 2.78 19.91
N GLY A 578 -2.72 1.65 20.32
CA GLY A 578 -2.97 0.35 19.69
C GLY A 578 -4.35 -0.22 20.02
N GLY A 579 -4.60 -1.45 19.59
CA GLY A 579 -5.88 -2.15 19.68
C GLY A 579 -6.27 -2.56 21.10
N ASN A 580 -6.97 -3.68 21.23
CA ASN A 580 -7.54 -4.13 22.50
C ASN A 580 -6.45 -4.38 23.55
N LEU A 581 -6.57 -3.71 24.69
CA LEU A 581 -5.62 -3.75 25.80
C LEU A 581 -6.08 -4.75 26.86
N LYS A 582 -5.38 -5.87 27.00
CA LYS A 582 -5.64 -6.87 28.04
C LYS A 582 -4.53 -6.87 29.09
N VAL A 583 -4.91 -6.74 30.36
CA VAL A 583 -3.96 -6.69 31.49
C VAL A 583 -3.95 -8.04 32.20
N PHE A 584 -2.82 -8.74 32.16
CA PHE A 584 -2.58 -9.98 32.88
C PHE A 584 -1.85 -9.68 34.19
N HIS A 585 -2.62 -9.23 35.20
CA HIS A 585 -2.09 -8.79 36.50
C HIS A 585 -1.18 -9.81 37.17
N THR A 586 -1.55 -11.09 37.13
CA THR A 586 -0.80 -12.20 37.74
C THR A 586 0.57 -12.43 37.11
N HIS A 587 0.78 -11.96 35.87
CA HIS A 587 2.01 -12.17 35.12
C HIS A 587 2.82 -10.87 34.92
N GLY A 588 2.29 -9.71 35.33
CA GLY A 588 2.91 -8.41 35.07
C GLY A 588 3.04 -8.11 33.58
N VAL A 589 2.09 -8.59 32.77
CA VAL A 589 2.09 -8.46 31.31
C VAL A 589 0.84 -7.71 30.86
N VAL A 590 1.02 -6.82 29.90
CA VAL A 590 -0.08 -6.22 29.15
C VAL A 590 0.06 -6.64 27.69
N ALA A 591 -1.05 -7.06 27.10
CA ALA A 591 -1.11 -7.39 25.68
C ALA A 591 -1.95 -6.37 24.91
N VAL A 592 -1.50 -6.05 23.70
CA VAL A 592 -2.26 -5.31 22.69
C VAL A 592 -2.57 -6.27 21.55
N ASP A 593 -3.86 -6.49 21.28
CA ASP A 593 -4.40 -7.49 20.33
C ASP A 593 -3.79 -8.89 20.51
N ASP A 594 -3.53 -9.27 21.76
CA ASP A 594 -3.00 -10.58 22.19
C ASP A 594 -1.61 -11.01 21.65
N TRP A 595 -1.07 -10.31 20.64
CA TRP A 595 0.21 -10.63 20.00
C TRP A 595 1.36 -9.73 20.47
N LEU A 596 1.11 -8.43 20.70
CA LEU A 596 2.11 -7.51 21.26
C LEU A 596 2.05 -7.59 22.77
N LYS A 597 3.06 -8.20 23.39
CA LYS A 597 3.12 -8.42 24.84
C LYS A 597 4.25 -7.60 25.45
N PHE A 598 3.89 -6.81 26.46
CA PHE A 598 4.80 -5.91 27.17
C PHE A 598 4.85 -6.30 28.64
N ARG A 599 6.05 -6.43 29.21
CA ARG A 599 6.18 -6.53 30.68
C ARG A 599 6.06 -5.12 31.26
N ILE A 600 5.09 -4.93 32.12
CA ILE A 600 4.80 -3.61 32.70
C ILE A 600 4.23 -3.77 34.10
N ALA A 601 4.68 -2.91 35.01
CA ALA A 601 4.17 -2.90 36.37
C ALA A 601 2.66 -2.54 36.39
N ALA A 602 1.94 -3.00 37.41
CA ALA A 602 0.49 -2.81 37.53
C ALA A 602 0.07 -1.33 37.53
N LYS A 603 0.87 -0.45 38.13
CA LYS A 603 0.58 0.99 38.23
C LYS A 603 0.60 1.68 36.85
N PRO A 604 1.68 1.61 36.05
CA PRO A 604 1.67 2.11 34.67
C PRO A 604 0.59 1.48 33.78
N ALA A 605 0.31 0.17 33.92
CA ALA A 605 -0.77 -0.49 33.16
C ALA A 605 -2.15 0.11 33.47
N THR A 606 -2.42 0.35 34.75
CA THR A 606 -3.68 0.98 35.21
C THR A 606 -3.78 2.43 34.72
N LEU A 607 -2.65 3.16 34.75
CA LEU A 607 -2.57 4.51 34.21
C LEU A 607 -2.92 4.53 32.71
N VAL A 608 -2.33 3.66 31.90
CA VAL A 608 -2.64 3.56 30.45
C VAL A 608 -4.13 3.31 30.23
N LYS A 609 -4.74 2.37 30.98
CA LYS A 609 -6.18 2.08 30.88
C LYS A 609 -7.02 3.31 31.23
N HIS A 610 -6.64 4.04 32.27
CA HIS A 610 -7.32 5.28 32.65
C HIS A 610 -7.19 6.37 31.57
N LEU A 611 -5.99 6.58 31.02
CA LEU A 611 -5.76 7.57 29.96
C LEU A 611 -6.56 7.25 28.69
N ARG A 612 -6.66 5.96 28.30
CA ARG A 612 -7.53 5.52 27.20
C ARG A 612 -9.00 5.88 27.43
N ALA A 613 -9.52 5.60 28.62
CA ALA A 613 -10.89 5.95 28.97
C ALA A 613 -11.15 7.46 28.96
N GLN A 614 -10.16 8.27 29.37
CA GLN A 614 -10.25 9.74 29.31
C GLN A 614 -10.23 10.26 27.87
N MET A 615 -9.43 9.67 26.97
CA MET A 615 -9.45 10.00 25.54
C MET A 615 -10.84 9.73 24.93
N GLU A 616 -11.44 8.57 25.22
CA GLU A 616 -12.79 8.23 24.75
C GLU A 616 -13.85 9.20 25.30
N SER A 617 -13.75 9.55 26.59
CA SER A 617 -14.63 10.55 27.21
C SER A 617 -14.55 11.92 26.51
N MET A 618 -13.35 12.38 26.12
CA MET A 618 -13.20 13.61 25.35
C MET A 618 -13.84 13.53 23.95
N LEU A 619 -13.73 12.38 23.29
CA LEU A 619 -14.37 12.15 21.98
C LEU A 619 -15.90 12.15 22.10
N LEU A 620 -16.46 11.53 23.16
CA LEU A 620 -17.89 11.54 23.45
C LEU A 620 -18.41 12.95 23.70
N LYS A 621 -17.68 13.76 24.50
CA LYS A 621 -18.03 15.17 24.73
C LYS A 621 -18.10 15.96 23.42
N LYS A 622 -17.20 15.67 22.47
CA LYS A 622 -17.23 16.27 21.12
C LYS A 622 -18.39 15.82 20.24
N ILE A 623 -19.04 14.69 20.53
CA ILE A 623 -20.29 14.31 19.85
C ILE A 623 -21.46 15.12 20.41
N VAL A 624 -21.55 15.20 21.74
CA VAL A 624 -22.65 15.89 22.43
C VAL A 624 -22.57 17.41 22.23
N SER A 625 -21.37 17.97 22.34
CA SER A 625 -21.08 19.40 22.21
C SER A 625 -19.87 19.63 21.30
N PRO A 626 -20.05 19.62 19.97
CA PRO A 626 -18.94 19.73 19.01
C PRO A 626 -18.09 21.00 19.17
N ASP A 627 -18.75 22.13 19.49
CA ASP A 627 -18.09 23.44 19.62
C ASP A 627 -17.32 23.62 20.96
N ASP A 628 -17.44 22.70 21.94
CA ASP A 628 -16.77 22.82 23.25
C ASP A 628 -15.26 22.60 23.13
N ASP A 629 -14.43 23.51 23.65
CA ASP A 629 -12.98 23.30 23.70
C ASP A 629 -12.58 22.33 24.83
N VAL A 630 -12.67 21.04 24.52
CA VAL A 630 -12.25 19.95 25.43
C VAL A 630 -10.77 20.03 25.78
N THR A 631 -9.92 20.62 24.92
CA THR A 631 -8.47 20.67 25.13
C THR A 631 -8.06 21.74 26.15
N ALA A 632 -8.83 22.83 26.22
CA ALA A 632 -8.65 23.91 27.21
C ALA A 632 -9.30 23.60 28.57
N SER A 633 -10.08 22.52 28.68
CA SER A 633 -10.64 22.08 29.96
C SER A 633 -9.55 21.61 30.93
N SER A 634 -9.80 21.67 32.24
CA SER A 634 -8.85 21.18 33.25
C SER A 634 -8.50 19.70 33.07
N GLU A 635 -9.50 18.89 32.70
CA GLU A 635 -9.34 17.46 32.40
C GLU A 635 -8.52 17.25 31.13
N GLY A 636 -8.81 17.99 30.06
CA GLY A 636 -8.09 17.92 28.79
C GLY A 636 -6.63 18.32 28.91
N MET A 637 -6.34 19.44 29.58
CA MET A 637 -4.96 19.87 29.84
C MET A 637 -4.18 18.83 30.65
N ALA A 638 -4.80 18.26 31.69
CA ALA A 638 -4.19 17.21 32.50
C ALA A 638 -3.91 15.94 31.68
N LEU A 639 -4.83 15.52 30.80
CA LEU A 639 -4.66 14.37 29.92
C LEU A 639 -3.51 14.58 28.94
N ILE A 640 -3.49 15.71 28.24
CA ILE A 640 -2.44 16.07 27.27
C ILE A 640 -1.06 16.08 27.95
N GLN A 641 -0.96 16.68 29.14
CA GLN A 641 0.27 16.72 29.91
C GLN A 641 0.71 15.32 30.36
N ALA A 642 -0.23 14.49 30.86
CA ALA A 642 0.07 13.15 31.32
C ALA A 642 0.56 12.24 30.19
N VAL A 643 -0.10 12.27 29.02
CA VAL A 643 0.29 11.50 27.84
C VAL A 643 1.65 11.97 27.31
N SER A 644 1.86 13.29 27.19
CA SER A 644 3.13 13.85 26.72
C SER A 644 4.29 13.46 27.65
N ALA A 645 4.09 13.57 28.96
CA ALA A 645 5.11 13.20 29.95
C ALA A 645 5.40 11.69 29.97
N LEU A 646 4.39 10.85 29.73
CA LEU A 646 4.56 9.40 29.67
C LEU A 646 5.44 9.00 28.47
N LEU A 647 5.18 9.58 27.30
CA LEU A 647 5.93 9.32 26.06
C LEU A 647 7.37 9.86 26.14
N GLU A 648 7.60 11.00 26.80
CA GLU A 648 8.94 11.58 26.96
C GLU A 648 9.83 10.83 27.97
N LYS A 649 9.24 10.30 29.05
CA LYS A 649 9.98 9.58 30.10
C LYS A 649 10.60 8.27 29.59
N GLU A 650 9.97 7.60 28.64
CA GLU A 650 10.46 6.36 28.01
C GLU A 650 11.84 6.55 27.35
N VAL A 651 12.18 7.77 26.92
CA VAL A 651 13.46 8.07 26.26
C VAL A 651 14.60 8.30 27.26
N ARG A 652 14.29 8.78 28.48
CA ARG A 652 15.30 9.27 29.45
C ARG A 652 15.71 8.25 30.50
N GLU A 653 14.82 7.35 30.88
CA GLU A 653 15.14 6.21 31.74
C GLU A 653 14.97 4.96 30.88
N VAL A 654 16.07 4.31 30.51
CA VAL A 654 16.02 2.95 29.96
C VAL A 654 16.32 2.01 31.13
N PRO A 655 15.30 1.44 31.81
CA PRO A 655 15.57 0.39 32.79
C PRO A 655 16.04 -0.85 32.03
N ASP A 656 16.89 -1.62 32.70
CA ASP A 656 17.57 -2.81 32.21
C ASP A 656 16.70 -3.70 31.28
N ARG A 657 17.23 -3.96 30.08
CA ARG A 657 16.55 -4.59 28.92
C ARG A 657 16.46 -6.12 29.02
N SER A 658 16.51 -6.69 30.21
CA SER A 658 16.32 -8.11 30.46
C SER A 658 14.82 -8.52 30.49
N ALA A 659 13.89 -7.57 30.60
CA ALA A 659 12.47 -7.86 30.86
C ALA A 659 11.57 -8.09 29.63
N ALA A 660 11.94 -7.74 28.40
CA ALA A 660 11.07 -7.95 27.24
C ALA A 660 11.17 -9.39 26.68
N GLU A 661 10.61 -10.37 27.39
CA GLU A 661 10.37 -11.71 26.87
C GLU A 661 9.06 -11.75 26.08
N ILE A 662 9.15 -12.12 24.79
CA ILE A 662 8.00 -12.64 24.07
C ILE A 662 7.72 -14.02 24.71
N VAL A 663 6.68 -14.11 25.53
CA VAL A 663 6.22 -15.41 26.03
C VAL A 663 5.69 -16.17 24.81
N LYS A 664 6.30 -17.33 24.52
CA LYS A 664 5.80 -18.31 23.53
C LYS A 664 4.30 -18.55 23.76
N PRO A 665 3.49 -18.81 22.71
CA PRO A 665 2.06 -19.05 22.87
C PRO A 665 1.82 -20.12 23.93
N TRP A 666 1.03 -19.78 24.95
CA TRP A 666 0.66 -20.68 26.03
C TRP A 666 -0.41 -21.64 25.51
N THR A 667 -0.11 -22.94 25.48
CA THR A 667 -1.00 -24.01 25.00
C THR A 667 -1.80 -24.62 26.16
N GLY A 668 -2.55 -23.77 26.88
CA GLY A 668 -3.73 -24.14 27.68
C GLY A 668 -3.76 -25.47 28.46
N GLN A 669 -2.68 -25.95 29.08
CA GLN A 669 -2.75 -27.12 29.96
C GLN A 669 -2.40 -26.76 31.40
N SER A 670 -3.41 -26.92 32.27
CA SER A 670 -3.29 -26.90 33.72
C SER A 670 -2.45 -28.08 34.19
N VAL A 671 -1.40 -27.82 34.97
CA VAL A 671 -0.69 -28.85 35.72
C VAL A 671 -1.26 -28.82 37.14
N ASP A 672 -2.10 -29.82 37.44
CA ASP A 672 -2.59 -30.08 38.78
C ASP A 672 -1.43 -30.42 39.73
N GLY A 673 -1.55 -29.87 40.94
CA GLY A 673 -0.62 -30.08 42.04
C GLY A 673 -0.69 -31.51 42.60
N GLY A 674 0.48 -32.09 42.86
CA GLY A 674 0.66 -33.34 43.57
C GLY A 674 1.85 -33.27 44.52
N ASN A 675 1.55 -33.20 45.80
CA ASN A 675 2.41 -33.00 46.97
C ASN A 675 3.31 -34.22 47.32
N ARG A 676 4.42 -33.97 48.04
CA ARG A 676 5.20 -34.79 49.03
C ARG A 676 6.71 -34.55 48.87
N GLY A 677 7.37 -33.81 49.77
CA GLY A 677 8.07 -34.34 50.97
C GLY A 677 9.47 -34.85 50.57
N GLY A 678 10.62 -34.50 51.16
CA GLY A 678 11.03 -33.89 52.39
C GLY A 678 12.56 -34.10 52.53
N HIS A 679 13.21 -33.30 53.38
CA HIS A 679 14.49 -33.56 54.05
C HIS A 679 15.83 -33.69 53.27
N SER A 680 16.61 -32.59 53.40
CA SER A 680 17.91 -32.47 54.11
C SER A 680 19.24 -32.96 53.51
N ARG A 681 20.19 -32.01 53.63
CA ARG A 681 21.59 -32.07 54.11
C ARG A 681 22.74 -32.12 53.10
N GLU A 682 23.64 -31.14 53.31
CA GLU A 682 25.12 -31.18 53.36
C GLU A 682 25.86 -31.86 52.20
N GLY A 683 26.96 -31.36 51.63
CA GLY A 683 28.00 -30.46 52.09
C GLY A 683 29.23 -30.72 51.22
N LYS A 684 30.06 -29.70 51.08
CA LYS A 684 31.21 -29.50 50.19
C LYS A 684 32.33 -30.58 50.13
N ASP A 685 33.21 -30.31 49.15
CA ASP A 685 34.66 -30.61 49.06
C ASP A 685 35.05 -31.77 48.13
N SER A 686 36.16 -31.75 47.39
CA SER A 686 37.15 -30.73 47.02
C SER A 686 38.03 -31.35 45.91
N ARG A 687 38.66 -30.50 45.09
CA ARG A 687 39.71 -30.91 44.14
C ARG A 687 41.00 -31.24 44.92
N PHE A 688 41.78 -32.21 44.47
CA PHE A 688 43.16 -31.97 44.01
C PHE A 688 43.82 -33.23 43.41
N SER A 689 44.55 -32.98 42.33
CA SER A 689 45.46 -33.87 41.61
C SER A 689 46.77 -34.13 42.36
N GLN A 690 47.42 -35.28 42.13
CA GLN A 690 48.80 -35.35 41.61
C GLN A 690 49.27 -36.81 41.39
N THR A 691 49.99 -37.01 40.27
CA THR A 691 51.15 -37.91 40.04
C THR A 691 51.01 -39.40 40.39
N GLY A 692 51.39 -40.39 39.59
CA GLY A 692 52.30 -40.50 38.44
C GLY A 692 53.03 -41.85 38.56
N GLY A 693 53.36 -42.52 37.45
CA GLY A 693 54.41 -43.57 37.47
C GLY A 693 54.16 -44.89 36.71
N ARG A 694 54.81 -44.97 35.53
CA ARG A 694 55.62 -46.10 34.97
C ARG A 694 55.07 -47.53 34.81
N GLY A 695 55.08 -47.97 33.53
CA GLY A 695 55.69 -49.22 33.01
C GLY A 695 54.87 -50.51 33.14
N GLY A 696 54.82 -51.45 32.18
CA GLY A 696 55.36 -51.56 30.83
C GLY A 696 55.02 -52.93 30.21
N ARG A 697 55.09 -52.99 28.87
CA ARG A 697 55.33 -54.12 27.94
C ARG A 697 54.33 -55.27 27.72
N GLY A 698 54.01 -55.44 26.42
CA GLY A 698 53.88 -56.71 25.68
C GLY A 698 52.50 -56.88 25.04
N GLY A 699 52.29 -57.07 23.73
CA GLY A 699 53.15 -57.23 22.56
C GLY A 699 52.38 -58.01 21.46
N ARG A 700 52.70 -57.73 20.18
CA ARG A 700 52.29 -58.41 18.92
C ARG A 700 50.88 -58.12 18.40
N GLY A 701 50.66 -57.78 17.13
CA GLY A 701 51.47 -57.61 15.91
C GLY A 701 50.49 -57.20 14.78
N GLY A 702 50.86 -56.68 13.60
CA GLY A 702 52.13 -56.35 12.98
C GLY A 702 51.91 -56.20 11.47
N PHE A 703 52.51 -55.15 10.89
CA PHE A 703 53.07 -55.07 9.52
C PHE A 703 52.10 -55.09 8.33
N GLN A 704 52.28 -54.43 7.19
CA GLN A 704 53.22 -53.49 6.53
C GLN A 704 52.50 -53.18 5.18
N GLY A 705 52.66 -52.10 4.42
CA GLY A 705 53.58 -50.98 4.37
C GLY A 705 53.55 -50.40 2.93
N ARG A 706 54.15 -49.20 2.77
CA ARG A 706 54.52 -48.51 1.51
C ARG A 706 53.34 -48.02 0.64
N GLY A 707 53.37 -46.86 -0.02
CA GLY A 707 54.41 -45.87 -0.32
C GLY A 707 54.04 -45.16 -1.63
N GLY A 708 54.60 -44.00 -1.92
CA GLY A 708 54.71 -43.49 -3.30
C GLY A 708 54.08 -42.13 -3.60
N ARG A 709 54.95 -41.14 -3.81
CA ARG A 709 54.72 -39.92 -4.60
C ARG A 709 54.49 -40.27 -6.08
N GLY A 710 53.77 -39.43 -6.82
CA GLY A 710 53.81 -39.45 -8.28
C GLY A 710 52.70 -38.64 -8.96
N SER A 711 53.06 -37.42 -9.37
CA SER A 711 52.41 -36.58 -10.39
C SER A 711 52.12 -37.31 -11.71
N PHE A 712 51.00 -37.01 -12.40
CA PHE A 712 50.95 -36.35 -13.72
C PHE A 712 49.53 -36.29 -14.31
N GLN A 713 49.40 -35.34 -15.23
CA GLN A 713 48.30 -34.91 -16.11
C GLN A 713 47.37 -35.99 -16.71
N GLY A 714 46.17 -35.55 -17.10
CA GLY A 714 45.54 -36.08 -18.33
C GLY A 714 44.03 -35.95 -18.44
N ARG A 715 43.59 -34.84 -19.05
CA ARG A 715 42.28 -34.55 -19.68
C ARG A 715 41.07 -34.27 -18.80
#